data_AF-G0UBY6-F1
#
_entry.id   AF-G0UBY6-F1
#
_cell.length_a   1.000
_cell.length_b   1.000
_cell.length_c   1.000
_cell.angle_alpha   90.00
_cell.angle_beta   90.00
_cell.angle_gamma   90.00
#
_symmetry.space_group_name_H-M   'P 1'
#
loop_
_entity.id
_entity.type
_entity.pdbx_description
1 polymer ?
#
loop_
_entity_poly.entity_id
_entity_poly.type
_entity_poly.pdbx_seq_one_letter_code
_entity_poly.pdbx_strand_id
1 'polypeptide(L)'
;MYLCGAVVVWAAPYRHPLPYVDQAFISLSAVPRAVCPASRLFSFPSFPVVFSVLEKVVIASSRVARGVVRMEEISNVVKNYYAVIGQKDDDIFQLYQDNRRLQKELNDALSGREENETELRSLRLLVAAQKTEIVEKRALTDALQAEGSVLRDAVGRVRSALGMISELDYTAGDVAEVCIADHVRCNELAWRQEQLVYAVECSSLLTVRVLVDLEQRERQVIADAYDSTCTGVWPILSQCFLLSSAWMERANARCADLEHSHREAMEALDRRAQAAQREHGCAIAVLEEKLTTGEAEVERLRGKVAREIAEKELLAVAGLARVDLLVERCADLERILASCLRALCRHDRWLMESRTEVKSAKERCDALQTRLSEARALLRARQSRVASASAGGSGAKGAPDALAADEADMAVTLGVLREEHEALRQEWRRSVERERQARQRLASAVRRHKAERTASESTTADIRRQCSVLENELKQMRLEAKRHAKESRHLQQQLEEVTADVKQRDERIRELEASDNTLSSRCAMLSARVEALEDDLASLQREKGERVSALENMLEETRRETGKHVTELEEQLRSERENFLCELKEWSSVLDNTRKKVVDLEGERDRERMLRKMLLEQQHDEARLLRSVMMSEKAMNSQAMQKRIDDLEQVCRRSAEVIVCLREAAHRSADTAVVRDTVLNAP
;
A
#
# COMPACT_ATOMS: atom_id res chain seq x y z
N MET A 1 50.59 28.51 0.80
CA MET A 1 49.71 29.54 0.20
C MET A 1 48.29 29.00 0.34
N TYR A 2 47.64 29.25 1.47
CA TYR A 2 46.72 30.38 1.75
C TYR A 2 45.49 30.42 0.82
N LEU A 3 44.34 30.03 1.38
CA LEU A 3 42.99 30.65 1.35
C LEU A 3 41.97 29.55 1.74
N CYS A 4 41.55 29.42 3.00
CA CYS A 4 40.55 30.20 3.74
C CYS A 4 39.20 30.40 3.02
N GLY A 5 38.15 29.81 3.61
CA GLY A 5 36.91 30.53 3.91
C GLY A 5 35.64 30.09 3.17
N ALA A 6 34.71 29.44 3.89
CA ALA A 6 33.38 29.98 4.18
C ALA A 6 32.48 28.90 4.82
N VAL A 7 32.34 28.97 6.15
CA VAL A 7 31.23 28.34 6.88
C VAL A 7 30.07 29.33 6.82
N VAL A 8 29.02 28.97 6.08
CA VAL A 8 27.78 29.76 6.04
C VAL A 8 26.84 29.21 7.12
N VAL A 9 26.70 29.98 8.19
CA VAL A 9 25.66 29.81 9.21
C VAL A 9 24.35 30.31 8.63
N TRP A 10 23.42 29.40 8.34
CA TRP A 10 22.03 29.76 8.06
C TRP A 10 21.28 29.94 9.38
N ALA A 11 21.07 31.20 9.77
CA ALA A 11 20.06 31.59 10.73
C ALA A 11 18.73 31.77 9.99
N ALA A 12 17.76 30.90 10.24
CA ALA A 12 16.39 31.08 9.81
C ALA A 12 15.52 31.52 11.00
N PRO A 13 14.80 32.66 10.91
CA PRO A 13 13.81 33.04 11.90
C PRO A 13 12.43 32.58 11.42
N TYR A 14 11.89 31.51 12.02
CA TYR A 14 10.48 31.17 11.85
C TYR A 14 9.73 31.38 13.16
N ARG A 15 9.04 32.52 13.23
CA ARG A 15 7.87 32.75 14.06
C ARG A 15 6.66 32.18 13.31
N HIS A 16 5.96 31.22 13.90
CA HIS A 16 4.50 31.14 13.78
C HIS A 16 3.92 30.58 15.09
N PRO A 17 2.70 31.01 15.46
CA PRO A 17 2.12 30.79 16.76
C PRO A 17 1.46 29.40 16.81
N LEU A 18 1.73 28.65 17.88
CA LEU A 18 0.93 27.47 18.22
C LEU A 18 -0.37 27.89 18.91
N PRO A 19 -1.44 27.10 18.74
CA PRO A 19 -2.76 27.45 19.22
C PRO A 19 -2.89 27.22 20.72
N TYR A 20 -3.73 28.07 21.31
CA TYR A 20 -4.35 27.93 22.62
C TYR A 20 -4.78 26.49 22.89
N VAL A 21 -4.18 25.84 23.89
CA VAL A 21 -4.72 24.64 24.51
C VAL A 21 -5.04 25.00 25.96
N ASP A 22 -6.33 25.08 26.25
CA ASP A 22 -6.87 25.16 27.60
C ASP A 22 -6.42 23.93 28.39
N GLN A 23 -5.39 24.10 29.22
CA GLN A 23 -5.15 23.20 30.35
C GLN A 23 -5.65 23.88 31.61
N ALA A 24 -6.81 23.42 32.05
CA ALA A 24 -7.35 23.63 33.38
C ALA A 24 -6.30 23.20 34.42
N PHE A 25 -5.58 24.18 34.96
CA PHE A 25 -4.78 24.02 36.17
C PHE A 25 -5.73 23.81 37.34
N ILE A 26 -5.87 22.55 37.78
CA ILE A 26 -6.38 22.22 39.10
C ILE A 26 -5.31 22.67 40.10
N SER A 27 -5.54 23.85 40.69
CA SER A 27 -4.78 24.41 41.79
C SER A 27 -5.02 23.63 43.08
N LEU A 28 -4.33 22.50 43.24
CA LEU A 28 -4.25 21.78 44.51
C LEU A 28 -2.81 21.80 45.03
N SER A 29 -2.48 22.87 45.75
CA SER A 29 -1.71 22.86 47.01
C SER A 29 -1.28 24.28 47.36
N ALA A 30 -2.21 25.05 47.91
CA ALA A 30 -1.85 26.12 48.82
C ALA A 30 -1.24 25.48 50.08
N VAL A 31 0.07 25.21 50.04
CA VAL A 31 0.83 24.96 51.26
C VAL A 31 1.02 26.32 51.92
N PRO A 32 0.45 26.57 53.12
CA PRO A 32 0.78 27.80 53.83
C PRO A 32 2.27 27.76 54.13
N ARG A 33 3.01 28.74 53.60
CA ARG A 33 4.34 29.08 54.11
C ARG A 33 4.18 29.41 55.59
N ALA A 34 4.35 28.40 56.44
CA ALA A 34 4.61 28.59 57.85
C ALA A 34 5.96 29.31 57.94
N VAL A 35 5.89 30.63 58.03
CA VAL A 35 7.00 31.47 58.47
C VAL A 35 7.37 30.97 59.86
N CYS A 36 8.48 30.23 59.96
CA CYS A 36 9.09 29.88 61.24
C CYS A 36 9.33 31.16 62.05
N PRO A 37 8.73 31.36 63.23
CA PRO A 37 9.16 32.39 64.16
C PRO A 37 10.19 31.76 65.11
N ALA A 38 11.36 31.37 64.59
CA ALA A 38 12.41 30.72 65.38
C ALA A 38 13.67 31.59 65.46
N SER A 39 13.48 32.86 65.80
CA SER A 39 14.57 33.74 66.25
C SER A 39 14.01 34.84 67.16
N ARG A 40 13.09 34.47 68.07
CA ARG A 40 12.98 35.20 69.33
C ARG A 40 14.06 34.65 70.25
N LEU A 41 15.18 35.35 70.20
CA LEU A 41 16.20 35.39 71.24
C LEU A 41 15.53 35.19 72.61
N PHE A 42 15.98 34.19 73.35
CA PHE A 42 15.78 34.11 74.79
C PHE A 42 16.28 35.43 75.40
N SER A 43 15.37 36.39 75.59
CA SER A 43 15.56 37.44 76.57
C SER A 43 15.62 36.73 77.91
N PHE A 44 16.83 36.61 78.47
CA PHE A 44 17.00 36.24 79.87
C PHE A 44 16.02 37.06 80.70
N PRO A 45 15.20 36.46 81.57
CA PRO A 45 14.45 37.24 82.53
C PRO A 45 15.48 38.03 83.34
N SER A 46 15.52 39.33 83.13
CA SER A 46 16.31 40.30 83.88
C SER A 46 15.99 40.10 85.35
N PHE A 47 16.92 39.48 86.08
CA PHE A 47 16.79 39.07 87.48
C PHE A 47 16.22 40.19 88.38
N PRO A 48 14.92 40.17 88.75
CA PRO A 48 14.42 41.06 89.79
C PRO A 48 14.77 40.52 91.19
N VAL A 49 15.18 39.25 91.28
CA VAL A 49 15.50 38.56 92.54
C VAL A 49 16.85 38.99 93.10
N VAL A 50 17.84 39.32 92.25
CA VAL A 50 19.16 39.76 92.72
C VAL A 50 19.08 41.16 93.34
N PHE A 51 18.27 42.05 92.78
CA PHE A 51 18.03 43.37 93.35
C PHE A 51 17.25 43.31 94.67
N SER A 52 16.20 42.48 94.76
CA SER A 52 15.44 42.29 96.00
C SER A 52 16.28 41.76 97.17
N VAL A 53 17.25 40.88 96.89
CA VAL A 53 18.10 40.31 97.94
C VAL A 53 19.25 41.25 98.30
N LEU A 54 19.85 41.94 97.32
CA LEU A 54 20.86 42.97 97.61
C LEU A 54 20.25 44.11 98.43
N GLU A 55 19.02 44.52 98.15
CA GLU A 55 18.32 45.53 98.95
C GLU A 55 18.07 45.06 100.39
N LYS A 56 17.66 43.80 100.60
CA LYS A 56 17.51 43.21 101.94
C LYS A 56 18.84 43.03 102.68
N VAL A 57 19.92 42.71 101.98
CA VAL A 57 21.28 42.58 102.55
C VAL A 57 21.86 43.95 102.89
N VAL A 58 21.59 44.99 102.08
CA VAL A 58 21.95 46.39 102.37
C VAL A 58 21.14 46.91 103.55
N ILE A 59 19.84 46.62 103.62
CA ILE A 59 18.99 46.97 104.78
C ILE A 59 19.47 46.24 106.05
N ALA A 60 19.81 44.95 105.96
CA ALA A 60 20.38 44.19 107.07
C ALA A 60 21.75 44.75 107.51
N SER A 61 22.62 45.10 106.57
CA SER A 61 23.93 45.71 106.85
C SER A 61 23.80 47.08 107.52
N SER A 62 22.79 47.88 107.12
CA SER A 62 22.46 49.17 107.77
C SER A 62 21.87 49.04 109.19
N ARG A 63 21.35 47.86 109.55
CA ARG A 63 20.86 47.52 110.90
C ARG A 63 21.95 46.95 111.79
N VAL A 64 22.93 46.25 111.21
CA VAL A 64 24.14 45.77 111.90
C VAL A 64 25.02 46.95 112.35
N ALA A 65 25.14 47.99 111.54
CA ALA A 65 25.83 49.25 111.92
C ALA A 65 25.15 50.00 113.09
N ARG A 66 23.90 49.65 113.44
CA ARG A 66 23.15 50.21 114.58
C ARG A 66 23.14 49.32 115.82
N GLY A 67 23.88 48.20 115.83
CA GLY A 67 24.09 47.39 117.04
C GLY A 67 22.90 46.54 117.51
N VAL A 68 21.88 46.34 116.67
CA VAL A 68 20.62 45.64 117.06
C VAL A 68 20.50 44.23 116.46
N VAL A 69 21.43 43.79 115.60
CA VAL A 69 21.33 42.48 114.93
C VAL A 69 22.45 41.54 115.41
N ARG A 70 22.08 40.41 116.02
CA ARG A 70 23.01 39.35 116.43
C ARG A 70 23.57 38.66 115.18
N MET A 71 24.87 38.34 115.17
CA MET A 71 25.56 37.64 114.07
C MET A 71 24.86 36.35 113.59
N GLU A 72 24.06 35.74 114.46
CA GLU A 72 23.22 34.57 114.16
C GLU A 72 22.17 34.85 113.06
N GLU A 73 21.59 36.05 113.00
CA GLU A 73 20.59 36.41 111.98
C GLU A 73 21.22 36.54 110.58
N ILE A 74 22.42 37.12 110.50
CA ILE A 74 23.18 37.19 109.24
C ILE A 74 23.57 35.79 108.78
N SER A 75 24.02 34.94 109.71
CA SER A 75 24.35 33.54 109.41
C SER A 75 23.14 32.78 108.87
N ASN A 76 21.95 32.98 109.45
CA ASN A 76 20.72 32.35 108.98
C ASN A 76 20.27 32.88 107.60
N VAL A 77 20.39 34.19 107.34
CA VAL A 77 20.09 34.76 106.02
C VAL A 77 21.04 34.22 104.94
N VAL A 78 22.34 34.11 105.25
CA VAL A 78 23.33 33.54 104.33
C VAL A 78 23.08 32.05 104.09
N LYS A 79 22.77 31.27 105.12
CA LYS A 79 22.37 29.85 104.97
C LYS A 79 21.13 29.70 104.09
N ASN A 80 20.10 30.52 104.31
CA ASN A 80 18.89 30.51 103.48
C ASN A 80 19.19 30.93 102.03
N TYR A 81 20.11 31.87 101.82
CA TYR A 81 20.53 32.27 100.48
C TYR A 81 21.23 31.14 99.72
N TYR A 82 22.16 30.43 100.37
CA TYR A 82 22.82 29.26 99.76
C TYR A 82 21.85 28.09 99.54
N ALA A 83 20.86 27.89 100.42
CA ALA A 83 19.81 26.90 100.22
C ALA A 83 18.94 27.24 99.00
N VAL A 84 18.56 28.51 98.82
CA VAL A 84 17.80 28.97 97.64
C VAL A 84 18.63 28.88 96.36
N ILE A 85 19.93 29.16 96.41
CA ILE A 85 20.83 28.94 95.25
C ILE A 85 20.89 27.46 94.91
N GLY A 86 21.09 26.57 95.90
CA GLY A 86 21.11 25.13 95.67
C GLY A 86 19.83 24.62 95.03
N GLN A 87 18.67 25.08 95.53
CA GLN A 87 17.37 24.74 94.94
C GLN A 87 17.24 25.26 93.50
N LYS A 88 17.69 26.49 93.21
CA LYS A 88 17.66 27.03 91.84
C LYS A 88 18.63 26.34 90.90
N ASP A 89 19.79 25.93 91.38
CA ASP A 89 20.74 25.15 90.59
C ASP A 89 20.14 23.77 90.25
N ASP A 90 19.47 23.12 91.22
CA ASP A 90 18.73 21.88 90.99
C ASP A 90 17.59 22.07 89.98
N ASP A 91 16.81 23.16 90.08
CA ASP A 91 15.76 23.51 89.11
C ASP A 91 16.36 23.74 87.70
N ILE A 92 17.52 24.39 87.60
CA ILE A 92 18.23 24.60 86.33
C ILE A 92 18.70 23.27 85.74
N PHE A 93 19.20 22.35 86.57
CA PHE A 93 19.60 21.02 86.11
C PHE A 93 18.39 20.19 85.65
N GLN A 94 17.26 20.27 86.35
CA GLN A 94 16.01 19.64 85.93
C GLN A 94 15.54 20.21 84.58
N LEU A 95 15.51 21.53 84.43
CA LEU A 95 15.17 22.18 83.16
C LEU A 95 16.10 21.77 82.01
N TYR A 96 17.40 21.61 82.28
CA TYR A 96 18.34 21.12 81.27
C TYR A 96 18.07 19.65 80.90
N GLN A 97 17.75 18.80 81.87
CA GLN A 97 17.38 17.41 81.62
C GLN A 97 16.07 17.32 80.82
N ASP A 98 15.07 18.12 81.16
CA ASP A 98 13.79 18.17 80.46
C ASP A 98 13.95 18.72 79.04
N ASN A 99 14.74 19.77 78.84
CA ASN A 99 15.05 20.27 77.50
C ASN A 99 15.77 19.20 76.68
N ARG A 100 16.70 18.45 77.27
CA ARG A 100 17.36 17.33 76.60
C ARG A 100 16.38 16.19 76.26
N ARG A 101 15.42 15.89 77.13
CA ARG A 101 14.36 14.90 76.87
C ARG A 101 13.46 15.36 75.72
N LEU A 102 12.98 16.60 75.77
CA LEU A 102 12.15 17.20 74.72
C LEU A 102 12.89 17.28 73.37
N GLN A 103 14.19 17.60 73.37
CA GLN A 103 15.01 17.56 72.16
C GLN A 103 15.11 16.15 71.58
N LYS A 104 15.24 15.14 72.45
CA LYS A 104 15.24 13.74 72.01
C LYS A 104 13.89 13.35 71.42
N GLU A 105 12.80 13.63 72.12
CA GLU A 105 11.44 13.35 71.65
C GLU A 105 11.12 14.08 70.34
N LEU A 106 11.58 15.32 70.17
CA LEU A 106 11.44 16.07 68.92
C LEU A 106 12.23 15.41 67.78
N ASN A 107 13.46 15.00 68.01
CA ASN A 107 14.27 14.32 67.00
C ASN A 107 13.69 12.95 66.63
N ASP A 108 13.19 12.20 67.61
CA ASP A 108 12.52 10.91 67.41
C ASP A 108 11.21 11.11 66.61
N ALA A 109 10.45 12.19 66.89
CA ALA A 109 9.24 12.53 66.13
C ALA A 109 9.54 13.01 64.70
N LEU A 110 10.63 13.78 64.49
CA LEU A 110 11.06 14.23 63.17
C LEU A 110 11.56 13.07 62.31
N SER A 111 12.39 12.19 62.87
CA SER A 111 12.84 10.98 62.16
C SER A 111 11.67 10.05 61.82
N GLY A 112 10.75 9.82 62.76
CA GLY A 112 9.53 9.06 62.47
C GLY A 112 8.66 9.71 61.38
N ARG A 113 8.62 11.05 61.29
CA ARG A 113 7.93 11.74 60.20
C ARG A 113 8.63 11.56 58.85
N GLU A 114 9.95 11.63 58.82
CA GLU A 114 10.74 11.38 57.61
C GLU A 114 10.55 9.95 57.10
N GLU A 115 10.58 8.95 57.99
CA GLU A 115 10.29 7.55 57.67
C GLU A 115 8.89 7.41 57.06
N ASN A 116 7.86 7.95 57.72
CA ASN A 116 6.49 7.95 57.19
C ASN A 116 6.37 8.66 55.83
N GLU A 117 7.09 9.77 55.62
CA GLU A 117 7.11 10.46 54.32
C GLU A 117 7.79 9.62 53.24
N THR A 118 8.85 8.87 53.57
CA THR A 118 9.48 7.95 52.62
C THR A 118 8.59 6.75 52.28
N GLU A 119 7.88 6.19 53.26
CA GLU A 119 6.88 5.14 53.05
C GLU A 119 5.74 5.65 52.16
N LEU A 120 5.20 6.84 52.43
CA LEU A 120 4.18 7.47 51.60
C LEU A 120 4.66 7.72 50.16
N ARG A 121 5.92 8.13 49.97
CA ARG A 121 6.50 8.27 48.62
C ARG A 121 6.61 6.92 47.92
N SER A 122 7.06 5.88 48.61
CA SER A 122 7.15 4.52 48.05
C SER A 122 5.78 3.96 47.66
N LEU A 123 4.75 4.16 48.51
CA LEU A 123 3.38 3.76 48.24
C LEU A 123 2.78 4.52 47.05
N ARG A 124 3.06 5.83 46.92
CA ARG A 124 2.63 6.62 45.75
C ARG A 124 3.26 6.11 44.46
N LEU A 125 4.54 5.76 44.48
CA LEU A 125 5.22 5.17 43.34
C LEU A 125 4.64 3.79 42.97
N LEU A 126 4.35 2.94 43.98
CA LEU A 126 3.72 1.65 43.76
C LEU A 126 2.31 1.79 43.14
N VAL A 127 1.49 2.70 43.68
CA VAL A 127 0.15 2.98 43.13
C VAL A 127 0.23 3.53 41.70
N ALA A 128 1.21 4.38 41.40
CA ALA A 128 1.45 4.87 40.04
C ALA A 128 1.82 3.72 39.10
N ALA A 129 2.75 2.85 39.50
CA ALA A 129 3.16 1.67 38.72
C ALA A 129 2.00 0.69 38.49
N GLN A 130 1.16 0.44 39.51
CA GLN A 130 -0.03 -0.41 39.35
C GLN A 130 -1.06 0.22 38.41
N LYS A 131 -1.24 1.54 38.44
CA LYS A 131 -2.12 2.24 37.49
C LYS A 131 -1.61 2.13 36.06
N THR A 132 -0.30 2.29 35.82
CA THR A 132 0.27 2.14 34.48
C THR A 132 0.12 0.70 33.99
N GLU A 133 0.39 -0.30 34.83
CA GLU A 133 0.22 -1.72 34.48
C GLU A 133 -1.24 -2.05 34.13
N ILE A 134 -2.22 -1.51 34.87
CA ILE A 134 -3.65 -1.69 34.55
C ILE A 134 -3.99 -1.07 33.19
N VAL A 135 -3.46 0.12 32.88
CA VAL A 135 -3.69 0.79 31.59
C VAL A 135 -3.08 -0.02 30.44
N GLU A 136 -1.85 -0.53 30.61
CA GLU A 136 -1.19 -1.39 29.63
C GLU A 136 -1.96 -2.70 29.40
N LYS A 137 -2.39 -3.37 30.48
CA LYS A 137 -3.21 -4.59 30.38
C LYS A 137 -4.55 -4.35 29.69
N ARG A 138 -5.20 -3.20 29.94
CA ARG A 138 -6.42 -2.81 29.21
C ARG A 138 -6.14 -2.60 27.73
N ALA A 139 -5.09 -1.85 27.38
CA ALA A 139 -4.72 -1.62 25.98
C ALA A 139 -4.41 -2.94 25.24
N LEU A 140 -3.72 -3.89 25.89
CA LEU A 140 -3.49 -5.23 25.32
C LEU A 140 -4.79 -6.02 25.14
N THR A 141 -5.71 -5.93 26.10
CA THR A 141 -7.02 -6.59 25.99
C THR A 141 -7.84 -6.00 24.85
N ASP A 142 -7.84 -4.67 24.70
CA ASP A 142 -8.54 -3.97 23.62
C ASP A 142 -7.93 -4.32 22.25
N ALA A 143 -6.60 -4.41 22.15
CA ALA A 143 -5.92 -4.84 20.93
C ALA A 143 -6.25 -6.30 20.55
N LEU A 144 -6.23 -7.22 21.52
CA LEU A 144 -6.62 -8.62 21.31
C LEU A 144 -8.10 -8.75 20.92
N GLN A 145 -8.98 -7.93 21.48
CA GLN A 145 -10.39 -7.89 21.09
C GLN A 145 -10.56 -7.36 19.67
N ALA A 146 -9.80 -6.35 19.27
CA ALA A 146 -9.81 -5.82 17.91
C ALA A 146 -9.32 -6.88 16.91
N GLU A 147 -8.17 -7.51 17.13
CA GLU A 147 -7.66 -8.62 16.30
C GLU A 147 -8.65 -9.79 16.25
N GLY A 148 -9.23 -10.16 17.40
CA GLY A 148 -10.24 -11.20 17.51
C GLY A 148 -11.54 -10.86 16.78
N SER A 149 -11.90 -9.57 16.66
CA SER A 149 -13.06 -9.15 15.85
C SER A 149 -12.80 -9.29 14.35
N VAL A 150 -11.63 -8.87 13.87
CA VAL A 150 -11.22 -9.05 12.46
C VAL A 150 -11.18 -10.53 12.09
N LEU A 151 -10.62 -11.38 12.95
CA LEU A 151 -10.60 -12.82 12.73
C LEU A 151 -12.00 -13.43 12.72
N ARG A 152 -12.88 -13.04 13.66
CA ARG A 152 -14.28 -13.49 13.66
C ARG A 152 -15.04 -13.03 12.42
N ASP A 153 -14.83 -11.82 11.96
CA ASP A 153 -15.44 -11.30 10.73
C ASP A 153 -14.93 -12.06 9.50
N ALA A 154 -13.62 -12.35 9.42
CA ALA A 154 -13.04 -13.13 8.34
C ALA A 154 -13.60 -14.56 8.33
N VAL A 155 -13.63 -15.24 9.49
CA VAL A 155 -14.26 -16.56 9.64
C VAL A 155 -15.75 -16.49 9.28
N GLY A 156 -16.46 -15.44 9.67
CA GLY A 156 -17.87 -15.22 9.33
C GLY A 156 -18.11 -15.08 7.82
N ARG A 157 -17.25 -14.35 7.11
CA ARG A 157 -17.29 -14.23 5.64
C ARG A 157 -17.03 -15.57 4.96
N VAL A 158 -16.00 -16.29 5.40
CA VAL A 158 -15.66 -17.62 4.87
C VAL A 158 -16.79 -18.61 5.13
N ARG A 159 -17.33 -18.62 6.36
CA ARG A 159 -18.47 -19.43 6.76
C ARG A 159 -19.71 -19.16 5.90
N SER A 160 -19.97 -17.90 5.58
CA SER A 160 -21.05 -17.50 4.68
C SER A 160 -20.81 -18.01 3.25
N ALA A 161 -19.57 -17.94 2.76
CA ALA A 161 -19.19 -18.46 1.44
C ALA A 161 -19.30 -19.99 1.34
N LEU A 162 -19.02 -20.70 2.43
CA LEU A 162 -19.15 -22.16 2.53
C LEU A 162 -20.58 -22.63 2.86
N GLY A 163 -21.55 -21.72 3.04
CA GLY A 163 -22.93 -22.07 3.40
C GLY A 163 -23.08 -22.65 4.82
N MET A 164 -22.12 -22.43 5.70
CA MET A 164 -22.08 -22.99 7.06
C MET A 164 -22.74 -22.03 8.07
N ILE A 165 -24.02 -21.68 7.88
CA ILE A 165 -24.69 -20.47 8.39
C ILE A 165 -24.63 -20.26 9.94
N SER A 166 -24.36 -21.29 10.73
CA SER A 166 -24.41 -21.26 12.21
C SER A 166 -23.03 -21.35 12.87
N GLU A 167 -22.72 -20.40 13.77
CA GLU A 167 -21.51 -20.45 14.61
C GLU A 167 -21.53 -21.54 15.68
N LEU A 168 -22.74 -21.94 16.10
CA LEU A 168 -22.94 -22.96 17.13
C LEU A 168 -22.73 -24.37 16.58
N ASP A 169 -23.12 -24.57 15.31
CA ASP A 169 -23.04 -25.87 14.65
C ASP A 169 -21.69 -26.08 13.96
N TYR A 170 -21.01 -24.98 13.61
CA TYR A 170 -19.71 -25.01 12.94
C TYR A 170 -18.73 -24.00 13.56
N THR A 171 -17.79 -24.56 14.31
CA THR A 171 -16.73 -23.80 14.97
C THR A 171 -15.76 -23.22 13.93
N ALA A 172 -14.95 -22.23 14.34
CA ALA A 172 -13.91 -21.68 13.47
C ALA A 172 -12.90 -22.74 13.00
N GLY A 173 -12.68 -23.80 13.80
CA GLY A 173 -11.87 -24.95 13.42
C GLY A 173 -12.47 -25.71 12.24
N ASP A 174 -13.77 -26.01 12.29
CA ASP A 174 -14.48 -26.72 11.22
C ASP A 174 -14.44 -25.95 9.90
N VAL A 175 -14.62 -24.62 9.95
CA VAL A 175 -14.50 -23.73 8.79
C VAL A 175 -13.09 -23.78 8.21
N ALA A 176 -12.06 -23.75 9.06
CA ALA A 176 -10.66 -23.82 8.62
C ALA A 176 -10.33 -25.17 7.98
N GLU A 177 -10.80 -26.29 8.54
CA GLU A 177 -10.59 -27.62 7.97
C GLU A 177 -11.22 -27.76 6.59
N VAL A 178 -12.44 -27.24 6.39
CA VAL A 178 -13.09 -27.23 5.07
C VAL A 178 -12.32 -26.36 4.08
N CYS A 179 -11.85 -25.17 4.48
CA CYS A 179 -11.00 -24.35 3.63
C CYS A 179 -9.68 -25.03 3.25
N ILE A 180 -9.05 -25.74 4.19
CA ILE A 180 -7.83 -26.50 3.92
C ILE A 180 -8.14 -27.63 2.92
N ALA A 181 -9.24 -28.36 3.13
CA ALA A 181 -9.65 -29.43 2.22
C ALA A 181 -9.95 -28.89 0.80
N ASP A 182 -10.65 -27.77 0.69
CA ASP A 182 -10.94 -27.11 -0.59
C ASP A 182 -9.67 -26.56 -1.25
N HIS A 183 -8.74 -26.00 -0.48
CA HIS A 183 -7.45 -25.55 -1.01
C HIS A 183 -6.63 -26.71 -1.57
N VAL A 184 -6.55 -27.83 -0.84
CA VAL A 184 -5.88 -29.05 -1.30
C VAL A 184 -6.54 -29.57 -2.59
N ARG A 185 -7.87 -29.59 -2.65
CA ARG A 185 -8.62 -30.02 -3.84
C ARG A 185 -8.40 -29.09 -5.04
N CYS A 186 -8.39 -27.77 -4.83
CA CYS A 186 -8.11 -26.79 -5.86
C CYS A 186 -6.68 -26.94 -6.40
N ASN A 187 -5.69 -27.17 -5.54
CA ASN A 187 -4.31 -27.44 -5.96
C ASN A 187 -4.22 -28.73 -6.78
N GLU A 188 -4.94 -29.79 -6.37
CA GLU A 188 -4.98 -31.04 -7.14
C GLU A 188 -5.63 -30.84 -8.53
N LEU A 189 -6.71 -30.06 -8.61
CA LEU A 189 -7.36 -29.72 -9.87
C LEU A 189 -6.47 -28.86 -10.77
N ALA A 190 -5.78 -27.87 -10.22
CA ALA A 190 -4.84 -27.03 -10.95
C ALA A 190 -3.70 -27.87 -11.54
N TRP A 191 -3.13 -28.78 -10.75
CA TRP A 191 -2.11 -29.72 -11.23
C TRP A 191 -2.65 -30.64 -12.34
N ARG A 192 -3.88 -31.16 -12.22
CA ARG A 192 -4.51 -31.96 -13.28
C ARG A 192 -4.78 -31.14 -14.55
N GLN A 193 -5.13 -29.86 -14.42
CA GLN A 193 -5.31 -28.96 -15.54
C GLN A 193 -3.99 -28.71 -16.27
N GLU A 194 -2.90 -28.47 -15.55
CA GLU A 194 -1.55 -28.37 -16.15
C GLU A 194 -1.19 -29.63 -16.93
N GLN A 195 -1.48 -30.83 -16.39
CA GLN A 195 -1.25 -32.08 -17.11
C GLN A 195 -2.07 -32.20 -18.39
N LEU A 196 -3.34 -31.80 -18.36
CA LEU A 196 -4.19 -31.82 -19.54
C LEU A 196 -3.72 -30.82 -20.59
N VAL A 197 -3.34 -29.61 -20.19
CA VAL A 197 -2.75 -28.60 -21.10
C VAL A 197 -1.48 -29.14 -21.75
N TYR A 198 -0.58 -29.71 -20.95
CA TYR A 198 0.64 -30.34 -21.45
C TYR A 198 0.36 -31.50 -22.42
N ALA A 199 -0.63 -32.35 -22.13
CA ALA A 199 -1.05 -33.43 -23.02
C ALA A 199 -1.64 -32.91 -24.33
N VAL A 200 -2.47 -31.85 -24.27
CA VAL A 200 -3.04 -31.19 -25.45
C VAL A 200 -1.94 -30.56 -26.30
N GLU A 201 -0.97 -29.87 -25.71
CA GLU A 201 0.19 -29.31 -26.40
C GLU A 201 1.04 -30.39 -27.06
N CYS A 202 1.30 -31.50 -26.37
CA CYS A 202 2.02 -32.63 -26.96
C CYS A 202 1.24 -33.23 -28.15
N SER A 203 -0.08 -33.37 -28.02
CA SER A 203 -0.93 -33.94 -29.07
C SER A 203 -1.07 -33.01 -30.28
N SER A 204 -1.15 -31.69 -30.07
CA SER A 204 -1.24 -30.70 -31.14
C SER A 204 0.09 -30.62 -31.90
N LEU A 205 1.22 -30.68 -31.19
CA LEU A 205 2.55 -30.75 -31.79
C LEU A 205 2.73 -32.01 -32.66
N LEU A 206 2.24 -33.16 -32.17
CA LEU A 206 2.22 -34.43 -32.92
C LEU A 206 1.33 -34.32 -34.17
N THR A 207 0.15 -33.71 -34.03
CA THR A 207 -0.81 -33.54 -35.15
C THR A 207 -0.25 -32.61 -36.22
N VAL A 208 0.36 -31.48 -35.82
CA VAL A 208 1.05 -30.56 -36.74
C VAL A 208 2.19 -31.27 -37.45
N ARG A 209 2.98 -32.07 -36.72
CA ARG A 209 4.07 -32.85 -37.33
C ARG A 209 3.57 -33.87 -38.35
N VAL A 210 2.50 -34.60 -38.04
CA VAL A 210 1.86 -35.53 -38.98
C VAL A 210 1.29 -34.81 -40.20
N LEU A 211 0.69 -33.63 -40.02
CA LEU A 211 0.19 -32.82 -41.13
C LEU A 211 1.33 -32.33 -42.03
N VAL A 212 2.45 -31.88 -41.46
CA VAL A 212 3.64 -31.50 -42.22
C VAL A 212 4.22 -32.70 -42.97
N ASP A 213 4.31 -33.87 -42.34
CA ASP A 213 4.80 -35.09 -42.99
C ASP A 213 3.87 -35.56 -44.13
N LEU A 214 2.55 -35.42 -43.97
CA LEU A 214 1.56 -35.70 -45.02
C LEU A 214 1.63 -34.68 -46.16
N GLU A 215 1.73 -33.40 -45.84
CA GLU A 215 1.86 -32.32 -46.81
C GLU A 215 3.14 -32.45 -47.64
N GLN A 216 4.23 -32.86 -47.00
CA GLN A 216 5.49 -33.13 -47.68
C GLN A 216 5.39 -34.36 -48.60
N ARG A 217 4.68 -35.42 -48.20
CA ARG A 217 4.37 -36.57 -49.08
C ARG A 217 3.51 -36.17 -50.28
N GLU A 218 2.48 -35.36 -50.06
CA GLU A 218 1.62 -34.83 -51.14
C GLU A 218 2.41 -33.93 -52.09
N ARG A 219 3.29 -33.06 -51.58
CA ARG A 219 4.23 -32.28 -52.43
C ARG A 219 5.16 -33.18 -53.23
N GLN A 220 5.61 -34.31 -52.66
CA GLN A 220 6.40 -35.31 -53.37
C GLN A 220 5.58 -35.94 -54.51
N VAL A 221 4.34 -36.33 -54.26
CA VAL A 221 3.43 -36.90 -55.27
C VAL A 221 3.07 -35.88 -56.35
N ILE A 222 2.89 -34.61 -56.00
CA ILE A 222 2.66 -33.52 -56.96
C ILE A 222 3.92 -33.24 -57.77
N ALA A 223 5.11 -33.28 -57.18
CA ALA A 223 6.38 -33.16 -57.90
C ALA A 223 6.58 -34.33 -58.88
N ASP A 224 6.26 -35.56 -58.46
CA ASP A 224 6.30 -36.76 -59.30
C ASP A 224 5.24 -36.73 -60.42
N ALA A 225 4.08 -36.11 -60.17
CA ALA A 225 3.04 -35.88 -61.17
C ALA A 225 3.42 -34.76 -62.15
N TYR A 226 4.14 -33.73 -61.69
CA TYR A 226 4.59 -32.59 -62.50
C TYR A 226 5.60 -33.01 -63.58
N ASP A 227 6.44 -34.02 -63.31
CA ASP A 227 7.31 -34.64 -64.33
C ASP A 227 6.53 -35.48 -65.36
N SER A 228 5.29 -35.87 -65.07
CA SER A 228 4.46 -36.74 -65.93
C SER A 228 3.39 -35.99 -66.75
N THR A 229 3.06 -34.73 -66.45
CA THR A 229 1.87 -34.06 -67.03
C THR A 229 2.18 -32.83 -67.87
N CYS A 230 3.27 -32.86 -68.64
CA CYS A 230 3.51 -31.85 -69.70
C CYS A 230 2.70 -32.07 -70.99
N THR A 231 1.69 -32.95 -71.02
CA THR A 231 0.78 -33.07 -72.18
C THR A 231 -0.66 -33.31 -71.73
N GLY A 232 -1.52 -32.30 -71.89
CA GLY A 232 -2.97 -32.50 -71.88
C GLY A 232 -3.77 -31.65 -70.90
N VAL A 233 -3.58 -30.33 -70.86
CA VAL A 233 -4.47 -29.42 -70.13
C VAL A 233 -5.12 -28.43 -71.08
N TRP A 234 -6.03 -28.95 -71.89
CA TRP A 234 -7.06 -28.15 -72.57
C TRP A 234 -8.50 -28.65 -72.32
N PRO A 235 -8.77 -29.90 -71.85
CA PRO A 235 -10.15 -30.25 -71.47
C PRO A 235 -10.57 -29.76 -70.07
N ILE A 236 -9.63 -29.45 -69.17
CA ILE A 236 -9.92 -29.16 -67.75
C ILE A 236 -10.57 -27.77 -67.56
N LEU A 237 -10.35 -26.84 -68.48
CA LEU A 237 -10.89 -25.47 -68.40
C LEU A 237 -12.43 -25.41 -68.53
N SER A 238 -13.07 -26.45 -69.08
CA SER A 238 -14.53 -26.57 -69.15
C SER A 238 -15.16 -27.01 -67.81
N GLN A 239 -14.42 -27.77 -67.01
CA GLN A 239 -14.88 -28.30 -65.71
C GLN A 239 -14.73 -27.27 -64.57
N CYS A 240 -13.86 -26.27 -64.74
CA CYS A 240 -13.62 -25.18 -63.78
C CYS A 240 -14.84 -24.25 -63.59
N PHE A 241 -15.74 -24.16 -64.58
CA PHE A 241 -16.90 -23.26 -64.50
C PHE A 241 -18.03 -23.80 -63.62
N LEU A 242 -18.18 -25.12 -63.51
CA LEU A 242 -19.15 -25.77 -62.61
C LEU A 242 -18.63 -25.95 -61.18
N LEU A 243 -17.31 -26.00 -60.98
CA LEU A 243 -16.68 -26.02 -59.66
C LEU A 243 -16.63 -24.63 -58.99
N SER A 244 -16.75 -23.55 -59.77
CA SER A 244 -16.73 -22.17 -59.31
C SER A 244 -17.93 -21.81 -58.40
N SER A 245 -19.14 -22.33 -58.68
CA SER A 245 -20.31 -22.08 -57.83
C SER A 245 -20.23 -22.82 -56.48
N ALA A 246 -19.75 -24.07 -56.49
CA ALA A 246 -19.47 -24.83 -55.27
C ALA A 246 -18.28 -24.27 -54.47
N TRP A 247 -17.33 -23.61 -55.14
CA TRP A 247 -16.25 -22.87 -54.49
C TRP A 247 -16.72 -21.56 -53.87
N MET A 248 -17.64 -20.83 -54.51
CA MET A 248 -18.25 -19.63 -53.92
C MET A 248 -19.09 -19.96 -52.68
N GLU A 249 -19.86 -21.05 -52.67
CA GLU A 249 -20.58 -21.49 -51.47
C GLU A 249 -19.63 -21.96 -50.35
N ARG A 250 -18.54 -22.69 -50.67
CA ARG A 250 -17.52 -23.06 -49.68
C ARG A 250 -16.64 -21.90 -49.22
N ALA A 251 -16.47 -20.86 -50.05
CA ALA A 251 -15.74 -19.65 -49.70
C ALA A 251 -16.60 -18.78 -48.78
N ASN A 252 -17.90 -18.67 -49.05
CA ASN A 252 -18.84 -17.98 -48.16
C ASN A 252 -19.02 -18.71 -46.83
N ALA A 253 -19.08 -20.04 -46.82
CA ALA A 253 -19.06 -20.83 -45.59
C ALA A 253 -17.74 -20.64 -44.81
N ARG A 254 -16.59 -20.62 -45.49
CA ARG A 254 -15.29 -20.33 -44.87
C ARG A 254 -15.15 -18.90 -44.37
N CYS A 255 -15.75 -17.92 -45.03
CA CYS A 255 -15.82 -16.55 -44.54
C CYS A 255 -16.70 -16.46 -43.29
N ALA A 256 -17.85 -17.15 -43.27
CA ALA A 256 -18.70 -17.21 -42.08
C ALA A 256 -17.98 -17.91 -40.91
N ASP A 257 -17.25 -18.99 -41.16
CA ASP A 257 -16.43 -19.69 -40.16
C ASP A 257 -15.26 -18.81 -39.68
N LEU A 258 -14.63 -18.05 -40.58
CA LEU A 258 -13.56 -17.09 -40.23
C LEU A 258 -14.09 -15.89 -39.44
N GLU A 259 -15.27 -15.36 -39.77
CA GLU A 259 -15.94 -14.31 -39.01
C GLU A 259 -16.39 -14.80 -37.63
N HIS A 260 -16.78 -16.08 -37.53
CA HIS A 260 -17.11 -16.70 -36.25
C HIS A 260 -15.85 -16.92 -35.41
N SER A 261 -14.80 -17.49 -36.00
CA SER A 261 -13.48 -17.66 -35.39
C SER A 261 -12.86 -16.32 -34.98
N HIS A 262 -13.03 -15.26 -35.77
CA HIS A 262 -12.56 -13.92 -35.45
C HIS A 262 -13.36 -13.29 -34.31
N ARG A 263 -14.70 -13.49 -34.26
CA ARG A 263 -15.51 -13.09 -33.11
C ARG A 263 -15.12 -13.84 -31.84
N GLU A 264 -14.90 -15.14 -31.91
CA GLU A 264 -14.43 -15.93 -30.77
C GLU A 264 -13.04 -15.50 -30.30
N ALA A 265 -12.14 -15.17 -31.23
CA ALA A 265 -10.81 -14.65 -30.93
C ALA A 265 -10.87 -13.25 -30.28
N MET A 266 -11.74 -12.37 -30.77
CA MET A 266 -11.98 -11.04 -30.18
C MET A 266 -12.60 -11.16 -28.78
N GLU A 267 -13.59 -12.03 -28.59
CA GLU A 267 -14.15 -12.30 -27.25
C GLU A 267 -13.12 -12.92 -26.31
N ALA A 268 -12.23 -13.78 -26.81
CA ALA A 268 -11.14 -14.35 -26.02
C ALA A 268 -10.10 -13.28 -25.65
N LEU A 269 -9.81 -12.32 -26.53
CA LEU A 269 -8.95 -11.18 -26.25
C LEU A 269 -9.59 -10.24 -25.23
N ASP A 270 -10.88 -9.93 -25.36
CA ASP A 270 -11.63 -9.13 -24.37
C ASP A 270 -11.67 -9.82 -23.01
N ARG A 271 -11.90 -11.13 -22.97
CA ARG A 271 -11.83 -11.92 -21.73
C ARG A 271 -10.43 -11.89 -21.11
N ARG A 272 -9.37 -11.95 -21.91
CA ARG A 272 -7.97 -11.82 -21.44
C ARG A 272 -7.67 -10.41 -20.95
N ALA A 273 -8.13 -9.38 -21.64
CA ALA A 273 -7.98 -7.99 -21.22
C ALA A 273 -8.70 -7.74 -19.89
N GLN A 274 -9.93 -8.23 -19.72
CA GLN A 274 -10.67 -8.14 -18.47
C GLN A 274 -9.99 -8.93 -17.33
N ALA A 275 -9.42 -10.10 -17.62
CA ALA A 275 -8.65 -10.87 -16.63
C ALA A 275 -7.39 -10.11 -16.19
N ALA A 276 -6.59 -9.60 -17.13
CA ALA A 276 -5.42 -8.78 -16.83
C ALA A 276 -5.79 -7.51 -16.05
N GLN A 277 -6.91 -6.86 -16.37
CA GLN A 277 -7.37 -5.67 -15.67
C GLN A 277 -7.80 -5.97 -14.22
N ARG A 278 -8.38 -7.16 -13.97
CA ARG A 278 -8.66 -7.64 -12.60
C ARG A 278 -7.37 -7.97 -11.85
N GLU A 279 -6.40 -8.60 -12.50
CA GLU A 279 -5.08 -8.89 -11.92
C GLU A 279 -4.32 -7.61 -11.55
N HIS A 280 -4.34 -6.60 -12.42
CA HIS A 280 -3.80 -5.27 -12.12
C HIS A 280 -4.54 -4.59 -10.98
N GLY A 281 -5.88 -4.68 -10.93
CA GLY A 281 -6.67 -4.16 -9.81
C GLY A 281 -6.31 -4.84 -8.48
N CYS A 282 -6.13 -6.16 -8.47
CA CYS A 282 -5.67 -6.89 -7.29
C CYS A 282 -4.24 -6.52 -6.89
N ALA A 283 -3.32 -6.36 -7.86
CA ALA A 283 -1.94 -5.96 -7.60
C ALA A 283 -1.87 -4.55 -7.00
N ILE A 284 -2.65 -3.60 -7.51
CA ILE A 284 -2.75 -2.23 -6.96
C ILE A 284 -3.30 -2.28 -5.53
N ALA A 285 -4.37 -3.03 -5.26
CA ALA A 285 -4.92 -3.16 -3.91
C ALA A 285 -3.90 -3.73 -2.91
N VAL A 286 -3.11 -4.73 -3.32
CA VAL A 286 -2.03 -5.29 -2.49
C VAL A 286 -0.91 -4.27 -2.25
N LEU A 287 -0.59 -3.44 -3.23
CA LEU A 287 0.41 -2.37 -3.07
C LEU A 287 -0.10 -1.26 -2.14
N GLU A 288 -1.37 -0.88 -2.22
CA GLU A 288 -2.00 0.08 -1.30
C GLU A 288 -2.03 -0.45 0.15
N GLU A 289 -2.32 -1.74 0.34
CA GLU A 289 -2.24 -2.39 1.66
C GLU A 289 -0.80 -2.42 2.21
N LYS A 290 0.19 -2.70 1.36
CA LYS A 290 1.61 -2.62 1.73
C LYS A 290 2.07 -1.20 2.05
N LEU A 291 1.55 -0.21 1.34
CA LEU A 291 1.88 1.20 1.58
C LEU A 291 1.29 1.67 2.91
N THR A 292 0.02 1.36 3.19
CA THR A 292 -0.65 1.72 4.45
C THR A 292 -0.02 1.02 5.66
N THR A 293 0.35 -0.26 5.53
CA THR A 293 1.09 -0.97 6.59
C THR A 293 2.50 -0.40 6.80
N GLY A 294 3.20 -0.03 5.72
CA GLY A 294 4.49 0.67 5.79
C GLY A 294 4.39 2.04 6.47
N GLU A 295 3.37 2.85 6.15
CA GLU A 295 3.11 4.14 6.79
C GLU A 295 2.83 3.98 8.29
N ALA A 296 2.03 2.98 8.67
CA ALA A 296 1.77 2.66 10.08
C ALA A 296 3.05 2.25 10.83
N GLU A 297 3.94 1.49 10.18
CA GLU A 297 5.23 1.12 10.76
C GLU A 297 6.17 2.33 10.91
N VAL A 298 6.21 3.23 9.94
CA VAL A 298 6.98 4.49 10.03
C VAL A 298 6.48 5.36 11.18
N GLU A 299 5.17 5.53 11.34
CA GLU A 299 4.61 6.29 12.47
C GLU A 299 4.90 5.62 13.82
N ARG A 300 4.84 4.29 13.89
CA ARG A 300 5.24 3.54 15.08
C ARG A 300 6.72 3.78 15.44
N LEU A 301 7.61 3.79 14.45
CA LEU A 301 9.04 4.05 14.64
C LEU A 301 9.29 5.51 15.05
N ARG A 302 8.62 6.49 14.44
CA ARG A 302 8.66 7.90 14.87
C ARG A 302 8.24 8.06 16.33
N GLY A 303 7.15 7.39 16.73
CA GLY A 303 6.69 7.38 18.11
C GLY A 303 7.66 6.70 19.09
N LYS A 304 8.47 5.71 18.66
CA LYS A 304 9.54 5.13 19.48
C LYS A 304 10.72 6.10 19.62
N VAL A 305 11.17 6.72 18.53
CA VAL A 305 12.27 7.71 18.56
C VAL A 305 11.92 8.90 19.45
N ALA A 306 10.69 9.42 19.37
CA ALA A 306 10.25 10.51 20.24
C ALA A 306 10.29 10.13 21.73
N ARG A 307 9.91 8.89 22.07
CA ARG A 307 10.01 8.37 23.45
C ARG A 307 11.45 8.22 23.91
N GLU A 308 12.34 7.68 23.08
CA GLU A 308 13.76 7.58 23.41
C GLU A 308 14.42 8.95 23.63
N ILE A 309 14.03 9.97 22.85
CA ILE A 309 14.52 11.34 23.04
C ILE A 309 14.05 11.87 24.39
N ALA A 310 12.76 11.73 24.72
CA ALA A 310 12.21 12.15 26.01
C ALA A 310 12.86 11.43 27.20
N GLU A 311 13.13 10.13 27.08
CA GLU A 311 13.86 9.36 28.11
C GLU A 311 15.31 9.85 28.27
N LYS A 312 16.02 10.12 27.16
CA LYS A 312 17.38 10.66 27.21
C LYS A 312 17.43 12.04 27.87
N GLU A 313 16.45 12.90 27.59
CA GLU A 313 16.32 14.20 28.25
C GLU A 313 16.07 14.07 29.76
N LEU A 314 15.17 13.16 30.17
CA LEU A 314 14.94 12.87 31.59
C LEU A 314 16.18 12.33 32.30
N LEU A 315 16.92 11.42 31.65
CA LEU A 315 18.18 10.88 32.18
C LEU A 315 19.27 11.96 32.28
N ALA A 316 19.32 12.91 31.34
CA ALA A 316 20.24 14.04 31.39
C ALA A 316 19.92 14.98 32.57
N VAL A 317 18.64 15.30 32.79
CA VAL A 317 18.19 16.10 33.94
C VAL A 317 18.50 15.39 35.27
N ALA A 318 18.23 14.09 35.36
CA ALA A 318 18.58 13.29 36.54
C ALA A 318 20.10 13.23 36.78
N GLY A 319 20.89 13.15 35.71
CA GLY A 319 22.35 13.20 35.75
C GLY A 319 22.87 14.53 36.33
N LEU A 320 22.32 15.65 35.87
CA LEU A 320 22.67 16.99 36.38
C LEU A 320 22.31 17.14 37.87
N ALA A 321 21.11 16.73 38.27
CA ALA A 321 20.69 16.77 39.68
C ALA A 321 21.61 15.95 40.61
N ARG A 322 22.14 14.83 40.11
CA ARG A 322 23.10 14.00 40.85
C ARG A 322 24.47 14.68 40.99
N VAL A 323 24.91 15.43 39.98
CA VAL A 323 26.14 16.24 40.05
C VAL A 323 25.98 17.36 41.06
N ASP A 324 24.84 18.07 41.06
CA ASP A 324 24.54 19.12 42.03
C ASP A 324 24.57 18.60 43.47
N LEU A 325 23.95 17.44 43.72
CA LEU A 325 24.01 16.78 45.03
C LEU A 325 25.43 16.41 45.46
N LEU A 326 26.30 15.99 44.53
CA LEU A 326 27.70 15.71 44.83
C LEU A 326 28.47 16.99 45.18
N VAL A 327 28.19 18.10 44.49
CA VAL A 327 28.79 19.41 44.80
C VAL A 327 28.39 19.87 46.20
N GLU A 328 27.11 19.75 46.56
CA GLU A 328 26.61 20.07 47.91
C GLU A 328 27.29 19.21 49.00
N ARG A 329 27.39 17.90 48.77
CA ARG A 329 28.07 16.98 49.71
C ARG A 329 29.56 17.28 49.87
N CYS A 330 30.25 17.68 48.79
CA CYS A 330 31.63 18.13 48.85
C CYS A 330 31.76 19.40 49.69
N ALA A 331 30.87 20.38 49.51
CA ALA A 331 30.86 21.61 50.30
C ALA A 331 30.60 21.33 51.81
N ASP A 332 29.74 20.36 52.12
CA ASP A 332 29.50 19.95 53.51
C ASP A 332 30.73 19.27 54.14
N LEU A 333 31.43 18.42 53.38
CA LEU A 333 32.69 17.83 53.82
C LEU A 333 33.75 18.90 54.12
N GLU A 334 33.87 19.93 53.27
CA GLU A 334 34.78 21.06 53.50
C GLU A 334 34.44 21.81 54.80
N ARG A 335 33.15 22.05 55.07
CA ARG A 335 32.69 22.69 56.32
C ARG A 335 33.02 21.85 57.55
N ILE A 336 32.84 20.54 57.47
CA ILE A 336 33.18 19.61 58.56
C ILE A 336 34.70 19.62 58.81
N LEU A 337 35.51 19.50 57.75
CA LEU A 337 36.97 19.54 57.86
C LEU A 337 37.48 20.86 58.45
N ALA A 338 36.93 22.00 58.01
CA ALA A 338 37.25 23.32 58.57
C ALA A 338 36.87 23.42 60.06
N SER A 339 35.82 22.74 60.50
CA SER A 339 35.39 22.69 61.90
C SER A 339 36.32 21.81 62.74
N CYS A 340 36.73 20.66 62.22
CA CYS A 340 37.73 19.78 62.85
C CYS A 340 39.09 20.48 63.01
N LEU A 341 39.57 21.17 61.97
CA LEU A 341 40.82 21.95 62.03
C LEU A 341 40.75 23.04 63.09
N ARG A 342 39.63 23.78 63.17
CA ARG A 342 39.41 24.79 64.23
C ARG A 342 39.36 24.18 65.63
N ALA A 343 38.88 22.94 65.79
CA ALA A 343 38.91 22.25 67.07
C ALA A 343 40.33 21.81 67.45
N LEU A 344 41.09 21.26 66.49
CA LEU A 344 42.50 20.90 66.68
C LEU A 344 43.35 22.11 67.08
N CYS A 345 43.22 23.24 66.38
CA CYS A 345 43.94 24.47 66.73
C CYS A 345 43.54 25.05 68.11
N ARG A 346 42.33 24.76 68.60
CA ARG A 346 41.91 25.12 69.97
C ARG A 346 42.52 24.18 71.00
N HIS A 347 42.52 22.88 70.73
CA HIS A 347 43.15 21.89 71.62
C HIS A 347 44.66 22.06 71.71
N ASP A 348 45.34 22.37 70.61
CA ASP A 348 46.77 22.62 70.61
C ASP A 348 47.13 23.86 71.45
N ARG A 349 46.37 24.95 71.30
CA ARG A 349 46.50 26.14 72.16
C ARG A 349 46.30 25.81 73.63
N TRP A 350 45.23 25.08 73.96
CA TRP A 350 44.94 24.67 75.33
C TRP A 350 46.03 23.76 75.92
N LEU A 351 46.62 22.90 75.09
CA LEU A 351 47.73 22.03 75.48
C LEU A 351 49.02 22.83 75.72
N MET A 352 49.27 23.86 74.92
CA MET A 352 50.37 24.81 75.15
C MET A 352 50.19 25.61 76.45
N GLU A 353 48.98 26.12 76.70
CA GLU A 353 48.62 26.79 77.97
C GLU A 353 48.80 25.85 79.17
N SER A 354 48.31 24.61 79.08
CA SER A 354 48.49 23.63 80.16
C SER A 354 49.97 23.30 80.39
N ARG A 355 50.79 23.25 79.34
CA ARG A 355 52.24 23.04 79.45
C ARG A 355 52.94 24.21 80.15
N THR A 356 52.54 25.46 79.88
CA THR A 356 53.12 26.63 80.57
C THR A 356 52.67 26.69 82.03
N GLU A 357 51.42 26.36 82.33
CA GLU A 357 50.92 26.24 83.71
C GLU A 357 51.67 25.17 84.51
N VAL A 358 51.91 23.99 83.91
CA VAL A 358 52.69 22.91 84.55
C VAL A 358 54.13 23.34 84.80
N LYS A 359 54.77 24.04 83.85
CA LYS A 359 56.12 24.60 84.06
C LYS A 359 56.15 25.60 85.23
N SER A 360 55.22 26.55 85.27
CA SER A 360 55.06 27.51 86.37
C SER A 360 54.78 26.84 87.72
N ALA A 361 53.96 25.79 87.74
CA ALA A 361 53.70 25.04 88.96
C ALA A 361 54.95 24.30 89.45
N LYS A 362 55.72 23.70 88.54
CA LYS A 362 56.98 23.04 88.85
C LYS A 362 58.01 24.02 89.42
N GLU A 363 58.18 25.18 88.79
CA GLU A 363 59.07 26.25 89.29
C GLU A 363 58.67 26.70 90.71
N ARG A 364 57.37 26.83 91.00
CA ARG A 364 56.89 27.15 92.35
C ARG A 364 57.16 26.03 93.35
N CYS A 365 57.00 24.77 92.96
CA CYS A 365 57.34 23.62 93.81
C CYS A 365 58.85 23.57 94.10
N ASP A 366 59.69 23.77 93.09
CA ASP A 366 61.14 23.80 93.23
C ASP A 366 61.55 24.96 94.18
N ALA A 367 60.95 26.15 94.04
CA ALA A 367 61.19 27.29 94.94
C ALA A 367 60.72 27.06 96.38
N LEU A 368 59.61 26.34 96.59
CA LEU A 368 59.18 25.94 97.93
C LEU A 368 60.12 24.89 98.53
N GLN A 369 60.65 23.99 97.70
CA GLN A 369 61.60 22.96 98.13
C GLN A 369 62.96 23.56 98.51
N THR A 370 63.44 24.57 97.77
CA THR A 370 64.65 25.32 98.14
C THR A 370 64.45 26.07 99.45
N ARG A 371 63.36 26.83 99.63
CA ARG A 371 63.03 27.51 100.89
C ARG A 371 62.93 26.55 102.08
N LEU A 372 62.31 25.38 101.91
CA LEU A 372 62.27 24.33 102.94
C LEU A 372 63.66 23.78 103.25
N SER A 373 64.52 23.62 102.24
CA SER A 373 65.90 23.15 102.43
C SER A 373 66.75 24.19 103.15
N GLU A 374 66.59 25.49 102.85
CA GLU A 374 67.23 26.62 103.52
C GLU A 374 66.78 26.74 104.98
N ALA A 375 65.47 26.68 105.24
CA ALA A 375 64.93 26.68 106.60
C ALA A 375 65.44 25.49 107.43
N ARG A 376 65.54 24.29 106.82
CA ARG A 376 66.15 23.11 107.46
C ARG A 376 67.65 23.31 107.73
N ALA A 377 68.39 23.94 106.81
CA ALA A 377 69.81 24.23 106.99
C ALA A 377 70.05 25.26 108.10
N LEU A 378 69.24 26.32 108.17
CA LEU A 378 69.26 27.31 109.24
C LEU A 378 68.95 26.66 110.60
N LEU A 379 67.94 25.79 110.67
CA LEU A 379 67.64 25.01 111.88
C LEU A 379 68.83 24.13 112.31
N ARG A 380 69.48 23.42 111.38
CA ARG A 380 70.66 22.60 111.71
C ARG A 380 71.85 23.45 112.16
N ALA A 381 72.10 24.59 111.51
CA ALA A 381 73.19 25.51 111.87
C ALA A 381 72.97 26.19 113.23
N ARG A 382 71.71 26.44 113.61
CA ARG A 382 71.36 26.98 114.93
C ARG A 382 71.39 25.91 116.01
N GLN A 383 70.95 24.67 115.71
CA GLN A 383 71.12 23.50 116.59
C GLN A 383 72.60 23.19 116.86
N SER A 384 73.48 23.30 115.86
CA SER A 384 74.92 23.12 116.06
C SER A 384 75.54 24.24 116.91
N ARG A 385 75.06 25.50 116.79
CA ARG A 385 75.47 26.62 117.67
C ARG A 385 75.07 26.39 119.13
N VAL A 386 73.83 25.96 119.39
CA VAL A 386 73.35 25.65 120.75
C VAL A 386 74.10 24.43 121.34
N ALA A 387 74.39 23.41 120.53
CA ALA A 387 75.21 22.28 120.96
C ALA A 387 76.66 22.71 121.29
N SER A 388 77.26 23.62 120.51
CA SER A 388 78.61 24.15 120.79
C SER A 388 78.66 25.11 121.99
N ALA A 389 77.57 25.82 122.31
CA ALA A 389 77.47 26.64 123.52
C ALA A 389 77.31 25.79 124.80
N SER A 390 76.78 24.57 124.69
CA SER A 390 76.66 23.62 125.81
C SER A 390 77.92 22.79 126.09
N ALA A 391 78.90 22.77 125.17
CA ALA A 391 80.12 21.96 125.26
C ALA A 391 81.40 22.76 125.61
N GLY A 392 81.31 24.10 125.72
CA GLY A 392 82.43 24.99 126.02
C GLY A 392 82.35 25.59 127.41
N GLY A 393 82.69 24.82 128.45
CA GLY A 393 82.91 25.35 129.79
C GLY A 393 84.31 25.97 129.91
N SER A 394 84.39 27.30 130.04
CA SER A 394 85.12 27.99 131.13
C SER A 394 85.22 29.51 130.89
N GLY A 395 84.65 30.28 131.82
CA GLY A 395 85.22 31.57 132.24
C GLY A 395 84.83 32.83 131.48
N ALA A 396 83.66 33.40 131.79
CA ALA A 396 83.50 34.86 131.89
C ALA A 396 82.22 35.19 132.67
N LYS A 397 82.37 35.82 133.83
CA LYS A 397 81.30 36.43 134.62
C LYS A 397 80.82 37.69 133.90
N GLY A 398 79.56 37.71 133.45
CA GLY A 398 78.89 38.91 132.97
C GLY A 398 77.60 38.60 132.20
N ALA A 399 76.50 39.20 132.65
CA ALA A 399 75.16 39.30 132.02
C ALA A 399 74.21 38.08 132.10
N PRO A 400 73.26 38.06 133.06
CA PRO A 400 72.10 37.19 133.07
C PRO A 400 70.88 37.75 132.28
N ASP A 401 71.10 38.66 131.32
CA ASP A 401 70.02 39.25 130.49
C ASP A 401 70.09 38.87 129.00
N ALA A 402 71.18 38.25 128.53
CA ALA A 402 71.31 37.85 127.12
C ALA A 402 70.60 36.51 126.80
N LEU A 403 70.45 35.62 127.79
CA LEU A 403 69.78 34.32 127.60
C LEU A 403 68.26 34.42 127.61
N ALA A 404 67.68 35.40 128.33
CA ALA A 404 66.23 35.65 128.32
C ALA A 404 65.77 36.37 127.04
N ALA A 405 66.62 37.24 126.47
CA ALA A 405 66.38 37.84 125.16
C ALA A 405 66.46 36.79 124.03
N ASP A 406 67.41 35.86 124.10
CA ASP A 406 67.52 34.74 123.14
C ASP A 406 66.37 33.71 123.29
N GLU A 407 65.83 33.49 124.50
CA GLU A 407 64.64 32.64 124.71
C GLU A 407 63.35 33.30 124.22
N ALA A 408 63.20 34.62 124.40
CA ALA A 408 62.09 35.38 123.86
C ALA A 408 62.14 35.45 122.32
N ASP A 409 63.32 35.68 121.74
CA ASP A 409 63.54 35.61 120.28
C ASP A 409 63.35 34.17 119.75
N MET A 410 63.68 33.14 120.53
CA MET A 410 63.37 31.74 120.21
C MET A 410 61.87 31.46 120.23
N ALA A 411 61.14 31.95 121.23
CA ALA A 411 59.69 31.77 121.31
C ALA A 411 58.97 32.48 120.16
N VAL A 412 59.41 33.68 119.79
CA VAL A 412 58.90 34.43 118.64
C VAL A 412 59.25 33.72 117.32
N THR A 413 60.50 33.29 117.13
CA THR A 413 60.89 32.57 115.90
C THR A 413 60.24 31.20 115.78
N LEU A 414 60.00 30.47 116.89
CA LEU A 414 59.23 29.24 116.91
C LEU A 414 57.74 29.49 116.65
N GLY A 415 57.19 30.62 117.11
CA GLY A 415 55.84 31.07 116.78
C GLY A 415 55.67 31.30 115.28
N VAL A 416 56.56 32.12 114.69
CA VAL A 416 56.60 32.39 113.24
C VAL A 416 56.78 31.09 112.45
N LEU A 417 57.69 30.19 112.85
CA LEU A 417 57.88 28.91 112.18
C LEU A 417 56.67 27.97 112.29
N ARG A 418 55.90 28.03 113.39
CA ARG A 418 54.65 27.26 113.54
C ARG A 418 53.57 27.81 112.62
N GLU A 419 53.41 29.13 112.57
CA GLU A 419 52.48 29.80 111.66
C GLU A 419 52.84 29.55 110.20
N GLU A 420 54.12 29.64 109.84
CA GLU A 420 54.62 29.30 108.49
C GLU A 420 54.40 27.83 108.15
N HIS A 421 54.63 26.91 109.09
CA HIS A 421 54.40 25.48 108.88
C HIS A 421 52.90 25.15 108.76
N GLU A 422 52.04 25.82 109.53
CA GLU A 422 50.58 25.72 109.38
C GLU A 422 50.11 26.31 108.06
N ALA A 423 50.65 27.45 107.64
CA ALA A 423 50.40 28.06 106.33
C ALA A 423 50.82 27.11 105.19
N LEU A 424 52.02 26.53 105.26
CA LEU A 424 52.51 25.54 104.30
C LEU A 424 51.64 24.28 104.28
N ARG A 425 51.16 23.79 105.44
CA ARG A 425 50.22 22.66 105.51
C ARG A 425 48.87 22.98 104.86
N GLN A 426 48.37 24.21 105.03
CA GLN A 426 47.15 24.65 104.37
C GLN A 426 47.35 24.80 102.86
N GLU A 427 48.46 25.39 102.42
CA GLU A 427 48.80 25.49 100.99
C GLU A 427 48.99 24.14 100.34
N TRP A 428 49.65 23.20 101.01
CA TRP A 428 49.80 21.83 100.54
C TRP A 428 48.45 21.14 100.39
N ARG A 429 47.55 21.25 101.39
CA ARG A 429 46.17 20.74 101.29
C ARG A 429 45.41 21.36 100.11
N ARG A 430 45.51 22.68 99.92
CA ARG A 430 44.91 23.38 98.78
C ARG A 430 45.53 22.93 97.45
N SER A 431 46.81 22.59 97.41
CA SER A 431 47.49 22.08 96.21
C SER A 431 47.01 20.67 95.87
N VAL A 432 46.94 19.77 96.85
CA VAL A 432 46.42 18.41 96.69
C VAL A 432 44.96 18.42 96.24
N GLU A 433 44.15 19.33 96.78
CA GLU A 433 42.75 19.44 96.36
C GLU A 433 42.61 19.98 94.93
N ARG A 434 43.42 20.97 94.54
CA ARG A 434 43.51 21.44 93.14
C ARG A 434 43.94 20.31 92.20
N GLU A 435 44.89 19.48 92.62
CA GLU A 435 45.33 18.32 91.85
C GLU A 435 44.22 17.27 91.71
N ARG A 436 43.50 16.96 92.80
CA ARG A 436 42.34 16.06 92.75
C ARG A 436 41.26 16.56 91.81
N GLN A 437 40.91 17.84 91.87
CA GLN A 437 39.95 18.47 90.96
C GLN A 437 40.45 18.44 89.51
N ALA A 438 41.73 18.71 89.26
CA ALA A 438 42.33 18.60 87.93
C ALA A 438 42.27 17.16 87.39
N ARG A 439 42.59 16.15 88.22
CA ARG A 439 42.48 14.73 87.85
C ARG A 439 41.03 14.32 87.56
N GLN A 440 40.06 14.81 88.34
CA GLN A 440 38.64 14.56 88.09
C GLN A 440 38.16 15.20 86.78
N ARG A 441 38.56 16.45 86.51
CA ARG A 441 38.27 17.15 85.24
C ARG A 441 38.91 16.43 84.04
N LEU A 442 40.15 15.96 84.19
CA LEU A 442 40.84 15.18 83.17
C LEU A 442 40.15 13.83 82.94
N ALA A 443 39.76 13.13 84.00
CA ALA A 443 39.05 11.86 83.90
C ALA A 443 37.68 12.01 83.20
N SER A 444 36.93 13.07 83.51
CA SER A 444 35.65 13.35 82.84
C SER A 444 35.85 13.78 81.38
N ALA A 445 36.90 14.55 81.07
CA ALA A 445 37.28 14.88 79.69
C ALA A 445 37.68 13.63 78.89
N VAL A 446 38.50 12.74 79.47
CA VAL A 446 38.89 11.47 78.84
C VAL A 446 37.68 10.58 78.58
N ARG A 447 36.73 10.48 79.52
CA ARG A 447 35.48 9.71 79.31
C ARG A 447 34.65 10.32 78.18
N ARG A 448 34.51 11.65 78.12
CA ARG A 448 33.81 12.34 77.02
C ARG A 448 34.47 12.08 75.66
N HIS A 449 35.79 12.26 75.56
CA HIS A 449 36.51 12.00 74.31
C HIS A 449 36.48 10.52 73.90
N LYS A 450 36.46 9.57 74.84
CA LYS A 450 36.24 8.15 74.52
C LYS A 450 34.85 7.92 73.93
N ALA A 451 33.80 8.52 74.51
CA ALA A 451 32.44 8.41 74.00
C ALA A 451 32.29 9.08 72.61
N GLU A 452 32.86 10.26 72.41
CA GLU A 452 32.91 10.96 71.12
C GLU A 452 33.65 10.13 70.06
N ARG A 453 34.77 9.50 70.44
CA ARG A 453 35.52 8.59 69.57
C ARG A 453 34.69 7.37 69.18
N THR A 454 34.04 6.68 70.13
CA THR A 454 33.20 5.53 69.81
C THR A 454 32.01 5.91 68.92
N ALA A 455 31.41 7.09 69.14
CA ALA A 455 30.34 7.61 68.29
C ALA A 455 30.84 7.93 66.86
N SER A 456 32.06 8.48 66.74
CA SER A 456 32.69 8.73 65.43
C SER A 456 33.10 7.43 64.72
N GLU A 457 33.54 6.42 65.47
CA GLU A 457 33.86 5.09 64.95
C GLU A 457 32.60 4.38 64.44
N SER A 458 31.45 4.51 65.12
CA SER A 458 30.18 3.97 64.61
C SER A 458 29.70 4.70 63.35
N THR A 459 29.74 6.04 63.32
CA THR A 459 29.32 6.78 62.11
C THR A 459 30.21 6.49 60.91
N THR A 460 31.53 6.36 61.11
CA THR A 460 32.44 5.97 60.03
C THR A 460 32.22 4.53 59.55
N ALA A 461 31.86 3.61 60.45
CA ALA A 461 31.47 2.24 60.07
C ALA A 461 30.18 2.22 59.23
N ASP A 462 29.18 3.02 59.60
CA ASP A 462 27.92 3.11 58.85
C ASP A 462 28.12 3.77 57.48
N ILE A 463 28.91 4.83 57.39
CA ILE A 463 29.28 5.45 56.11
C ILE A 463 30.02 4.43 55.23
N ARG A 464 30.96 3.64 55.77
CA ARG A 464 31.63 2.59 55.00
C ARG A 464 30.66 1.53 54.46
N ARG A 465 29.67 1.12 55.26
CA ARG A 465 28.62 0.20 54.81
C ARG A 465 27.82 0.82 53.67
N GLN A 466 27.37 2.07 53.82
CA GLN A 466 26.65 2.79 52.77
C GLN A 466 27.48 2.93 51.48
N CYS A 467 28.77 3.27 51.59
CA CYS A 467 29.68 3.31 50.44
C CYS A 467 29.77 1.95 49.74
N SER A 468 29.87 0.84 50.49
CA SER A 468 29.93 -0.49 49.89
C SER A 468 28.64 -0.88 49.15
N VAL A 469 27.48 -0.46 49.65
CA VAL A 469 26.18 -0.65 48.98
C VAL A 469 26.13 0.14 47.68
N LEU A 470 26.46 1.44 47.73
CA LEU A 470 26.50 2.32 46.56
C LEU A 470 27.50 1.85 45.50
N GLU A 471 28.66 1.31 45.91
CA GLU A 471 29.63 0.73 44.98
C GLU A 471 29.09 -0.50 44.26
N ASN A 472 28.33 -1.35 44.95
CA ASN A 472 27.71 -2.53 44.35
C ASN A 472 26.57 -2.15 43.40
N GLU A 473 25.72 -1.20 43.78
CA GLU A 473 24.70 -0.63 42.89
C GLU A 473 25.34 -0.01 41.64
N LEU A 474 26.43 0.75 41.80
CA LEU A 474 27.14 1.35 40.69
C LEU A 474 27.77 0.29 39.76
N LYS A 475 28.27 -0.82 40.31
CA LYS A 475 28.72 -1.97 39.51
C LYS A 475 27.56 -2.63 38.75
N GLN A 476 26.39 -2.80 39.37
CA GLN A 476 25.20 -3.34 38.70
C GLN A 476 24.74 -2.41 37.56
N MET A 477 24.59 -1.11 37.81
CA MET A 477 24.23 -0.12 36.80
C MET A 477 25.23 -0.11 35.63
N ARG A 478 26.53 -0.29 35.89
CA ARG A 478 27.54 -0.42 34.82
C ARG A 478 27.39 -1.69 33.99
N LEU A 479 26.97 -2.81 34.61
CA LEU A 479 26.71 -4.06 33.89
C LEU A 479 25.44 -3.93 33.04
N GLU A 480 24.39 -3.32 33.57
CA GLU A 480 23.15 -3.02 32.84
C GLU A 480 23.40 -2.07 31.67
N ALA A 481 24.12 -0.96 31.88
CA ALA A 481 24.52 -0.06 30.80
C ALA A 481 25.33 -0.78 29.71
N LYS A 482 26.19 -1.74 30.07
CA LYS A 482 26.91 -2.57 29.09
C LYS A 482 25.98 -3.54 28.34
N ARG A 483 24.93 -4.06 28.98
CA ARG A 483 23.91 -4.90 28.31
C ARG A 483 23.11 -4.07 27.32
N HIS A 484 22.57 -2.92 27.75
CA HIS A 484 21.85 -2.02 26.87
C HIS A 484 22.71 -1.47 25.72
N ALA A 485 24.00 -1.20 25.94
CA ALA A 485 24.90 -0.81 24.86
C ALA A 485 25.12 -1.94 23.84
N LYS A 486 25.12 -3.21 24.27
CA LYS A 486 25.18 -4.36 23.34
C LYS A 486 23.87 -4.54 22.59
N GLU A 487 22.73 -4.41 23.27
CA GLU A 487 21.39 -4.44 22.65
C GLU A 487 21.24 -3.32 21.61
N SER A 488 21.65 -2.10 21.94
CA SER A 488 21.62 -0.97 21.02
C SER A 488 22.50 -1.18 19.78
N ARG A 489 23.70 -1.77 19.93
CA ARG A 489 24.54 -2.16 18.77
C ARG A 489 23.90 -3.25 17.93
N HIS A 490 23.27 -4.24 18.55
CA HIS A 490 22.56 -5.29 17.84
C HIS A 490 21.38 -4.73 17.04
N LEU A 491 20.59 -3.84 17.65
CA LEU A 491 19.49 -3.14 16.98
C LEU A 491 19.99 -2.23 15.84
N GLN A 492 21.14 -1.57 16.02
CA GLN A 492 21.77 -0.79 14.94
C GLN A 492 22.17 -1.68 13.76
N GLN A 493 22.76 -2.86 14.01
CA GLN A 493 23.08 -3.84 12.97
C GLN A 493 21.83 -4.32 12.24
N GLN A 494 20.76 -4.66 12.98
CA GLN A 494 19.48 -5.03 12.37
C GLN A 494 18.90 -3.91 11.51
N LEU A 495 19.02 -2.65 11.95
CA LEU A 495 18.54 -1.51 11.18
C LEU A 495 19.37 -1.29 9.92
N GLU A 496 20.69 -1.47 9.99
CA GLU A 496 21.58 -1.44 8.82
C GLU A 496 21.26 -2.55 7.81
N GLU A 497 21.01 -3.78 8.27
CA GLU A 497 20.57 -4.92 7.45
C GLU A 497 19.24 -4.62 6.76
N VAL A 498 18.22 -4.18 7.52
CA VAL A 498 16.92 -3.81 6.94
C VAL A 498 17.06 -2.65 5.95
N THR A 499 17.93 -1.68 6.22
CA THR A 499 18.17 -0.57 5.28
C THR A 499 18.85 -1.05 4.00
N ALA A 500 19.75 -2.03 4.08
CA ALA A 500 20.35 -2.65 2.89
C ALA A 500 19.32 -3.45 2.08
N ASP A 501 18.46 -4.23 2.74
CA ASP A 501 17.38 -4.97 2.12
C ASP A 501 16.38 -4.05 1.41
N VAL A 502 16.02 -2.92 2.02
CA VAL A 502 15.15 -1.91 1.41
C VAL A 502 15.79 -1.32 0.15
N LYS A 503 17.07 -0.96 0.20
CA LYS A 503 17.80 -0.47 -0.99
C LYS A 503 17.84 -1.49 -2.12
N GLN A 504 18.06 -2.77 -1.80
CA GLN A 504 18.04 -3.84 -2.78
C GLN A 504 16.64 -4.00 -3.41
N ARG A 505 15.57 -3.91 -2.61
CA ARG A 505 14.20 -3.95 -3.12
C ARG A 505 13.88 -2.75 -3.99
N ASP A 506 14.32 -1.55 -3.62
CA ASP A 506 14.17 -0.34 -4.43
C ASP A 506 14.88 -0.46 -5.78
N GLU A 507 16.09 -1.02 -5.81
CA GLU A 507 16.81 -1.32 -7.06
C GLU A 507 16.01 -2.30 -7.92
N ARG A 508 15.45 -3.36 -7.31
CA ARG A 508 14.61 -4.32 -8.04
C ARG A 508 13.33 -3.70 -8.59
N ILE A 509 12.71 -2.77 -7.87
CA ILE A 509 11.55 -2.02 -8.34
C ILE A 509 11.94 -1.18 -9.56
N ARG A 510 13.05 -0.45 -9.52
CA ARG A 510 13.52 0.35 -10.67
C ARG A 510 13.82 -0.52 -11.90
N GLU A 511 14.37 -1.72 -11.72
CA GLU A 511 14.57 -2.68 -12.82
C GLU A 511 13.23 -3.13 -13.43
N LEU A 512 12.24 -3.42 -12.59
CA LEU A 512 10.91 -3.82 -13.04
C LEU A 512 10.20 -2.66 -13.76
N GLU A 513 10.26 -1.45 -13.24
CA GLU A 513 9.73 -0.24 -13.89
C GLU A 513 10.41 0.01 -15.25
N ALA A 514 11.73 -0.19 -15.35
CA ALA A 514 12.43 -0.11 -16.63
C ALA A 514 11.92 -1.17 -17.62
N SER A 515 11.71 -2.41 -17.16
CA SER A 515 11.15 -3.48 -18.00
C SER A 515 9.72 -3.19 -18.44
N ASP A 516 8.88 -2.65 -17.56
CA ASP A 516 7.50 -2.28 -17.86
C ASP A 516 7.43 -1.15 -18.90
N ASN A 517 8.29 -0.14 -18.76
CA ASN A 517 8.42 0.91 -19.77
C ASN A 517 8.82 0.35 -21.15
N THR A 518 9.74 -0.62 -21.20
CA THR A 518 10.11 -1.27 -22.47
C THR A 518 8.97 -2.10 -23.08
N LEU A 519 8.21 -2.81 -22.24
CA LEU A 519 7.05 -3.58 -22.69
C LEU A 519 5.93 -2.66 -23.18
N SER A 520 5.63 -1.60 -22.44
CA SER A 520 4.65 -0.58 -22.82
C SER A 520 5.00 0.07 -24.17
N SER A 521 6.27 0.43 -24.38
CA SER A 521 6.75 0.93 -25.67
C SER A 521 6.58 -0.10 -26.80
N ARG A 522 6.87 -1.39 -26.54
CA ARG A 522 6.69 -2.46 -27.52
C ARG A 522 5.21 -2.71 -27.83
N CYS A 523 4.33 -2.67 -26.83
CA CYS A 523 2.88 -2.73 -27.01
C CYS A 523 2.40 -1.57 -27.87
N ALA A 524 2.82 -0.34 -27.59
CA ALA A 524 2.46 0.83 -28.41
C ALA A 524 2.91 0.67 -29.88
N MET A 525 4.12 0.16 -30.12
CA MET A 525 4.60 -0.14 -31.49
C MET A 525 3.76 -1.22 -32.18
N LEU A 526 3.39 -2.28 -31.46
CA LEU A 526 2.56 -3.35 -32.02
C LEU A 526 1.14 -2.86 -32.32
N SER A 527 0.54 -2.05 -31.44
CA SER A 527 -0.76 -1.43 -31.69
C SER A 527 -0.74 -0.55 -32.93
N ALA A 528 0.28 0.31 -33.09
CA ALA A 528 0.44 1.14 -34.29
C ALA A 528 0.63 0.27 -35.56
N ARG A 529 1.29 -0.89 -35.44
CA ARG A 529 1.44 -1.82 -36.57
C ARG A 529 0.12 -2.50 -36.93
N VAL A 530 -0.71 -2.82 -35.95
CA VAL A 530 -2.05 -3.38 -36.18
C VAL A 530 -2.93 -2.35 -36.87
N GLU A 531 -2.98 -1.11 -36.37
CA GLU A 531 -3.74 -0.01 -37.00
C GLU A 531 -3.31 0.19 -38.47
N ALA A 532 -2.00 0.19 -38.75
CA ALA A 532 -1.51 0.30 -40.13
C ALA A 532 -1.95 -0.88 -41.03
N LEU A 533 -1.99 -2.11 -40.49
CA LEU A 533 -2.46 -3.28 -41.24
C LEU A 533 -3.98 -3.25 -41.45
N GLU A 534 -4.74 -2.72 -40.50
CA GLU A 534 -6.18 -2.50 -40.62
C GLU A 534 -6.49 -1.45 -41.70
N ASP A 535 -5.73 -0.36 -41.76
CA ASP A 535 -5.83 0.66 -42.81
C ASP A 535 -5.50 0.08 -44.21
N ASP A 536 -4.43 -0.72 -44.30
CA ASP A 536 -4.05 -1.43 -45.53
C ASP A 536 -5.18 -2.37 -45.98
N LEU A 537 -5.77 -3.15 -45.07
CA LEU A 537 -6.89 -4.04 -45.37
C LEU A 537 -8.14 -3.26 -45.82
N ALA A 538 -8.47 -2.16 -45.15
CA ALA A 538 -9.59 -1.30 -45.53
C ALA A 538 -9.38 -0.68 -46.93
N SER A 539 -8.13 -0.33 -47.28
CA SER A 539 -7.78 0.17 -48.61
C SER A 539 -7.95 -0.90 -49.70
N LEU A 540 -7.48 -2.13 -49.44
CA LEU A 540 -7.64 -3.28 -50.33
C LEU A 540 -9.11 -3.67 -50.53
N GLN A 541 -9.92 -3.59 -49.47
CA GLN A 541 -11.36 -3.82 -49.56
C GLN A 541 -12.05 -2.77 -50.43
N ARG A 542 -11.69 -1.48 -50.28
CA ARG A 542 -12.19 -0.40 -51.14
C ARG A 542 -11.81 -0.62 -52.61
N GLU A 543 -10.54 -0.91 -52.90
CA GLU A 543 -10.10 -1.21 -54.28
C GLU A 543 -10.84 -2.40 -54.89
N LYS A 544 -11.05 -3.47 -54.10
CA LYS A 544 -11.83 -4.62 -54.56
C LYS A 544 -13.29 -4.25 -54.83
N GLY A 545 -13.91 -3.47 -53.95
CA GLY A 545 -15.28 -2.98 -54.13
C GLY A 545 -15.43 -2.13 -55.40
N GLU A 546 -14.49 -1.23 -55.65
CA GLU A 546 -14.45 -0.41 -56.87
C GLU A 546 -14.29 -1.27 -58.13
N ARG A 547 -13.40 -2.28 -58.10
CA ARG A 547 -13.23 -3.23 -59.22
C ARG A 547 -14.49 -4.05 -59.49
N VAL A 548 -15.18 -4.50 -58.44
CA VAL A 548 -16.45 -5.24 -58.57
C VAL A 548 -17.52 -4.33 -59.18
N SER A 549 -17.67 -3.10 -58.66
CA SER A 549 -18.63 -2.14 -59.21
C SER A 549 -18.33 -1.78 -60.68
N ALA A 550 -17.05 -1.65 -61.06
CA ALA A 550 -16.67 -1.44 -62.45
C ALA A 550 -17.04 -2.62 -63.35
N LEU A 551 -16.84 -3.87 -62.89
CA LEU A 551 -17.23 -5.07 -63.63
C LEU A 551 -18.75 -5.21 -63.74
N GLU A 552 -19.50 -4.91 -62.67
CA GLU A 552 -20.97 -4.89 -62.68
C GLU A 552 -21.50 -3.86 -63.69
N ASN A 553 -20.93 -2.65 -63.72
CA ASN A 553 -21.30 -1.63 -64.70
C ASN A 553 -21.02 -2.08 -66.14
N MET A 554 -19.87 -2.71 -66.41
CA MET A 554 -19.58 -3.26 -67.74
C MET A 554 -20.54 -4.39 -68.14
N LEU A 555 -20.90 -5.27 -67.21
CA LEU A 555 -21.88 -6.32 -67.47
C LEU A 555 -23.25 -5.74 -67.78
N GLU A 556 -23.66 -4.69 -67.08
CA GLU A 556 -24.94 -4.04 -67.34
C GLU A 556 -24.93 -3.27 -68.68
N GLU A 557 -23.82 -2.64 -69.05
CA GLU A 557 -23.61 -2.01 -70.37
C GLU A 557 -23.73 -3.04 -71.50
N THR A 558 -22.98 -4.14 -71.41
CA THR A 558 -23.02 -5.23 -72.41
C THR A 558 -24.39 -5.90 -72.46
N ARG A 559 -25.11 -6.00 -71.33
CA ARG A 559 -26.49 -6.48 -71.29
C ARG A 559 -27.46 -5.53 -72.00
N ARG A 560 -27.28 -4.21 -71.87
CA ARG A 560 -28.06 -3.21 -72.63
C ARG A 560 -27.77 -3.28 -74.12
N GLU A 561 -26.51 -3.40 -74.51
CA GLU A 561 -26.10 -3.50 -75.92
C GLU A 561 -26.64 -4.77 -76.58
N THR A 562 -26.48 -5.93 -75.92
CA THR A 562 -27.07 -7.18 -76.40
C THR A 562 -28.60 -7.12 -76.46
N GLY A 563 -29.25 -6.47 -75.49
CA GLY A 563 -30.68 -6.20 -75.53
C GLY A 563 -31.11 -5.38 -76.75
N LYS A 564 -30.36 -4.32 -77.09
CA LYS A 564 -30.60 -3.52 -78.30
C LYS A 564 -30.46 -4.36 -79.58
N HIS A 565 -29.38 -5.14 -79.70
CA HIS A 565 -29.19 -6.02 -80.85
C HIS A 565 -30.29 -7.07 -80.99
N VAL A 566 -30.78 -7.64 -79.89
CA VAL A 566 -31.94 -8.55 -79.92
C VAL A 566 -33.18 -7.83 -80.44
N THR A 567 -33.48 -6.62 -79.95
CA THR A 567 -34.64 -5.86 -80.43
C THR A 567 -34.51 -5.48 -81.91
N GLU A 568 -33.31 -5.11 -82.38
CA GLU A 568 -33.03 -4.82 -83.80
C GLU A 568 -33.24 -6.05 -84.68
N LEU A 569 -32.76 -7.22 -84.25
CA LEU A 569 -32.98 -8.49 -84.95
C LEU A 569 -34.47 -8.88 -84.98
N GLU A 570 -35.20 -8.68 -83.88
CA GLU A 570 -36.65 -8.92 -83.83
C GLU A 570 -37.42 -8.01 -84.79
N GLU A 571 -37.01 -6.75 -84.94
CA GLU A 571 -37.59 -5.77 -85.87
C GLU A 571 -37.30 -6.15 -87.33
N GLN A 572 -36.07 -6.56 -87.63
CA GLN A 572 -35.68 -7.07 -88.95
C GLN A 572 -36.51 -8.29 -89.33
N LEU A 573 -36.63 -9.27 -88.42
CA LEU A 573 -37.42 -10.48 -88.66
C LEU A 573 -38.91 -10.16 -88.88
N ARG A 574 -39.46 -9.16 -88.17
CA ARG A 574 -40.83 -8.66 -88.40
C ARG A 574 -40.97 -8.06 -89.81
N SER A 575 -40.01 -7.23 -90.23
CA SER A 575 -40.04 -6.62 -91.57
C SER A 575 -39.90 -7.64 -92.70
N GLU A 576 -39.04 -8.65 -92.54
CA GLU A 576 -38.89 -9.74 -93.50
C GLU A 576 -40.18 -10.56 -93.60
N ARG A 577 -40.80 -10.88 -92.46
CA ARG A 577 -42.10 -11.57 -92.42
C ARG A 577 -43.19 -10.77 -93.15
N GLU A 578 -43.25 -9.45 -92.96
CA GLU A 578 -44.20 -8.58 -93.66
C GLU A 578 -43.94 -8.55 -95.17
N ASN A 579 -42.68 -8.48 -95.59
CA ASN A 579 -42.30 -8.55 -97.01
C ASN A 579 -42.70 -9.89 -97.65
N PHE A 580 -42.42 -11.01 -96.99
CA PHE A 580 -42.87 -12.33 -97.47
C PHE A 580 -44.39 -12.44 -97.60
N LEU A 581 -45.15 -11.81 -96.68
CA LEU A 581 -46.61 -11.77 -96.78
C LEU A 581 -47.09 -10.92 -97.96
N CYS A 582 -46.40 -9.82 -98.28
CA CYS A 582 -46.68 -9.02 -99.47
C CYS A 582 -46.39 -9.80 -100.75
N GLU A 583 -45.23 -10.46 -100.84
CA GLU A 583 -44.89 -11.33 -101.98
C GLU A 583 -45.91 -12.45 -102.15
N LEU A 584 -46.32 -13.12 -101.08
CA LEU A 584 -47.39 -14.13 -101.12
C LEU A 584 -48.72 -13.58 -101.65
N LYS A 585 -49.10 -12.36 -101.25
CA LYS A 585 -50.30 -11.69 -101.79
C LYS A 585 -50.15 -11.40 -103.28
N GLU A 586 -48.99 -10.92 -103.72
CA GLU A 586 -48.71 -10.69 -105.14
C GLU A 586 -48.81 -11.99 -105.94
N TRP A 587 -48.16 -13.07 -105.49
CA TRP A 587 -48.26 -14.40 -106.11
C TRP A 587 -49.69 -14.93 -106.15
N SER A 588 -50.48 -14.71 -105.09
CA SER A 588 -51.90 -15.09 -105.07
C SER A 588 -52.72 -14.31 -106.11
N SER A 589 -52.44 -13.02 -106.30
CA SER A 589 -53.10 -12.18 -107.31
C SER A 589 -52.75 -12.61 -108.74
N VAL A 590 -51.50 -13.04 -108.97
CA VAL A 590 -51.05 -13.59 -110.27
C VAL A 590 -51.76 -14.92 -110.55
N LEU A 591 -51.91 -15.78 -109.55
CA LEU A 591 -52.68 -17.03 -109.66
C LEU A 591 -54.15 -16.78 -109.97
N ASP A 592 -54.80 -15.81 -109.33
CA ASP A 592 -56.19 -15.48 -109.62
C ASP A 592 -56.38 -14.87 -111.01
N ASN A 593 -55.43 -14.05 -111.46
CA ASN A 593 -55.43 -13.49 -112.82
C ASN A 593 -55.20 -14.56 -113.90
N THR A 594 -54.32 -15.52 -113.65
CA THR A 594 -54.11 -16.65 -114.57
C THR A 594 -55.32 -17.58 -114.60
N ARG A 595 -55.97 -17.83 -113.45
CA ARG A 595 -57.27 -18.54 -113.41
C ARG A 595 -58.35 -17.83 -114.21
N LYS A 596 -58.49 -16.50 -114.08
CA LYS A 596 -59.43 -15.72 -114.90
C LYS A 596 -59.15 -15.85 -116.40
N LYS A 597 -57.89 -15.74 -116.82
CA LYS A 597 -57.50 -15.92 -118.23
C LYS A 597 -57.83 -17.31 -118.77
N VAL A 598 -57.69 -18.36 -117.96
CA VAL A 598 -58.09 -19.72 -118.36
C VAL A 598 -59.60 -19.81 -118.57
N VAL A 599 -60.41 -19.21 -117.68
CA VAL A 599 -61.87 -19.16 -117.83
C VAL A 599 -62.28 -18.38 -119.09
N ASP A 600 -61.63 -17.25 -119.36
CA ASP A 600 -61.90 -16.44 -120.55
C ASP A 600 -61.58 -17.20 -121.84
N LEU A 601 -60.44 -17.90 -121.89
CA LEU A 601 -60.03 -18.74 -123.03
C LEU A 601 -60.95 -19.96 -123.21
N GLU A 602 -61.46 -20.55 -122.12
CA GLU A 602 -62.46 -21.62 -122.18
C GLU A 602 -63.79 -21.11 -122.77
N GLY A 603 -64.19 -19.88 -122.44
CA GLY A 603 -65.35 -19.21 -123.02
C GLY A 603 -65.21 -18.91 -124.52
N GLU A 604 -64.03 -18.53 -124.99
CA GLU A 604 -63.75 -18.32 -126.42
C GLU A 604 -63.78 -19.62 -127.21
N ARG A 605 -63.21 -20.71 -126.67
CA ARG A 605 -63.27 -22.05 -127.27
C ARG A 605 -64.71 -22.58 -127.40
N ASP A 606 -65.58 -22.25 -126.46
CA ASP A 606 -66.99 -22.67 -126.50
C ASP A 606 -67.79 -21.86 -127.54
N ARG A 607 -67.50 -20.56 -127.70
CA ARG A 607 -68.04 -19.74 -128.81
C ARG A 607 -67.56 -20.24 -130.17
N GLU A 608 -66.29 -20.64 -130.28
CA GLU A 608 -65.73 -21.22 -131.51
C GLU A 608 -66.41 -22.56 -131.87
N ARG A 609 -66.67 -23.43 -130.88
CA ARG A 609 -67.42 -24.68 -131.10
C ARG A 609 -68.87 -24.43 -131.53
N MET A 610 -69.52 -23.38 -131.02
CA MET A 610 -70.87 -22.98 -131.43
C MET A 610 -70.88 -22.49 -132.88
N LEU A 611 -69.94 -21.63 -133.27
CA LEU A 611 -69.80 -21.11 -134.64
C LEU A 611 -69.47 -22.22 -135.65
N ARG A 612 -68.62 -23.19 -135.28
CA ARG A 612 -68.33 -24.37 -136.12
C ARG A 612 -69.56 -25.26 -136.33
N LYS A 613 -70.45 -25.39 -135.33
CA LYS A 613 -71.72 -26.13 -135.48
C LYS A 613 -72.69 -25.40 -136.42
N MET A 614 -72.83 -24.09 -136.29
CA MET A 614 -73.68 -23.28 -137.20
C MET A 614 -73.20 -23.35 -138.66
N LEU A 615 -71.90 -23.32 -138.92
CA LEU A 615 -71.34 -23.44 -140.27
C LEU A 615 -71.59 -24.82 -140.90
N LEU A 616 -71.57 -25.88 -140.10
CA LEU A 616 -71.87 -27.24 -140.59
C LEU A 616 -73.35 -27.43 -140.92
N GLU A 617 -74.26 -26.78 -140.18
CA GLU A 617 -75.70 -26.76 -140.50
C GLU A 617 -75.99 -25.98 -141.79
N GLN A 618 -75.31 -24.84 -141.99
CA GLN A 618 -75.43 -24.03 -143.21
C GLN A 618 -74.98 -24.78 -144.47
N GLN A 619 -73.87 -25.53 -144.40
CA GLN A 619 -73.41 -26.39 -145.51
C GLN A 619 -74.37 -27.56 -145.82
N HIS A 620 -75.10 -28.08 -144.82
CA HIS A 620 -76.07 -29.15 -145.02
C HIS A 620 -77.36 -28.67 -145.71
N ASP A 621 -77.74 -27.41 -145.48
CA ASP A 621 -78.92 -26.81 -146.10
C ASP A 621 -78.66 -26.31 -147.52
N GLU A 622 -77.46 -25.82 -147.81
CA GLU A 622 -77.00 -25.51 -149.19
C GLU A 622 -76.95 -26.77 -150.07
N ALA A 623 -76.46 -27.90 -149.54
CA ALA A 623 -76.43 -29.19 -150.26
C ALA A 623 -77.83 -29.82 -150.47
N ARG A 624 -78.85 -29.35 -149.73
CA ARG A 624 -80.26 -29.77 -149.88
C ARG A 624 -80.97 -28.93 -150.95
N LEU A 625 -80.71 -27.61 -150.98
CA LEU A 625 -81.24 -26.70 -151.99
C LEU A 625 -80.71 -27.03 -153.39
N LEU A 626 -79.41 -27.30 -153.54
CA LEU A 626 -78.79 -27.70 -154.82
C LEU A 626 -79.37 -29.01 -155.39
N ARG A 627 -79.71 -29.97 -154.54
CA ARG A 627 -80.39 -31.21 -154.96
C ARG A 627 -81.85 -30.99 -155.39
N SER A 628 -82.54 -30.00 -154.82
CA SER A 628 -83.93 -29.69 -155.21
C SER A 628 -84.01 -28.94 -156.55
N VAL A 629 -83.04 -28.05 -156.84
CA VAL A 629 -83.01 -27.28 -158.10
C VAL A 629 -82.62 -28.18 -159.29
N MET A 630 -81.66 -29.10 -159.11
CA MET A 630 -81.28 -30.04 -160.18
C MET A 630 -82.38 -31.06 -160.54
N MET A 631 -83.26 -31.41 -159.60
CA MET A 631 -84.40 -32.30 -159.86
C MET A 631 -85.58 -31.54 -160.51
N SER A 632 -85.69 -30.24 -160.27
CA SER A 632 -86.68 -29.33 -160.89
C SER A 632 -86.39 -29.04 -162.36
N GLU A 633 -85.12 -28.83 -162.74
CA GLU A 633 -84.73 -28.62 -164.15
C GLU A 633 -84.79 -29.90 -165.00
N LYS A 634 -84.53 -31.06 -164.40
CA LYS A 634 -84.61 -32.36 -165.10
C LYS A 634 -86.05 -32.80 -165.35
N ALA A 635 -87.01 -32.37 -164.52
CA ALA A 635 -88.44 -32.62 -164.69
C ALA A 635 -89.09 -31.70 -165.76
N MET A 636 -88.67 -30.43 -165.86
CA MET A 636 -89.19 -29.49 -166.86
C MET A 636 -88.71 -29.81 -168.29
N ASN A 637 -87.47 -30.29 -168.46
CA ASN A 637 -86.92 -30.66 -169.78
C ASN A 637 -87.42 -32.01 -170.31
N SER A 638 -87.86 -32.92 -169.43
CA SER A 638 -88.45 -34.20 -169.83
C SER A 638 -89.94 -34.08 -170.18
N GLN A 639 -90.68 -33.16 -169.56
CA GLN A 639 -92.10 -32.91 -169.84
C GLN A 639 -92.33 -32.17 -171.18
N ALA A 640 -91.38 -31.33 -171.62
CA ALA A 640 -91.42 -30.64 -172.91
C ALA A 640 -91.07 -31.54 -174.11
N MET A 641 -90.21 -32.56 -173.90
CA MET A 641 -89.86 -33.54 -174.93
C MET A 641 -90.94 -34.62 -175.09
N GLN A 642 -91.62 -35.03 -174.00
CA GLN A 642 -92.69 -36.02 -174.05
C GLN A 642 -93.93 -35.53 -174.81
N LYS A 643 -94.30 -34.24 -174.65
CA LYS A 643 -95.45 -33.63 -175.36
C LYS A 643 -95.25 -33.54 -176.88
N ARG A 644 -94.00 -33.41 -177.34
CA ARG A 644 -93.64 -33.42 -178.77
C ARG A 644 -93.58 -34.83 -179.37
N ILE A 645 -93.33 -35.85 -178.55
CA ILE A 645 -93.33 -37.27 -178.96
C ILE A 645 -94.77 -37.78 -179.08
N ASP A 646 -95.67 -37.40 -178.17
CA ASP A 646 -97.08 -37.81 -178.19
C ASP A 646 -97.86 -37.25 -179.40
N ASP A 647 -97.56 -36.01 -179.83
CA ASP A 647 -98.16 -35.39 -181.03
C ASP A 647 -97.67 -36.04 -182.34
N LEU A 648 -96.41 -36.54 -182.38
CA LEU A 648 -95.84 -37.23 -183.54
C LEU A 648 -96.28 -38.70 -183.62
N GLU A 649 -96.46 -39.39 -182.49
CA GLU A 649 -97.01 -40.75 -182.46
C GLU A 649 -98.47 -40.81 -182.90
N GLN A 650 -99.28 -39.78 -182.61
CA GLN A 650 -100.70 -39.77 -182.97
C GLN A 650 -100.94 -39.56 -184.49
N VAL A 651 -100.03 -38.85 -185.18
CA VAL A 651 -100.08 -38.70 -186.64
C VAL A 651 -99.53 -39.95 -187.34
N CYS A 652 -98.50 -40.60 -186.78
CA CYS A 652 -97.97 -41.88 -187.29
C CYS A 652 -98.92 -43.07 -187.08
N ARG A 653 -99.76 -43.09 -186.04
CA ARG A 653 -100.79 -44.14 -185.87
C ARG A 653 -101.93 -44.02 -186.88
N ARG A 654 -102.34 -42.79 -187.24
CA ARG A 654 -103.37 -42.58 -188.28
C ARG A 654 -102.89 -42.92 -189.70
N SER A 655 -101.60 -42.77 -189.99
CA SER A 655 -101.03 -43.19 -191.27
C SER A 655 -100.70 -44.69 -191.32
N ALA A 656 -100.36 -45.32 -190.19
CA ALA A 656 -100.12 -46.76 -190.10
C ALA A 656 -101.39 -47.61 -190.29
N GLU A 657 -102.58 -47.15 -189.82
CA GLU A 657 -103.84 -47.88 -190.04
C GLU A 657 -104.26 -47.92 -191.53
N VAL A 658 -103.98 -46.86 -192.30
CA VAL A 658 -104.23 -46.87 -193.75
C VAL A 658 -103.22 -47.76 -194.48
N ILE A 659 -101.97 -47.82 -194.01
CA ILE A 659 -100.92 -48.69 -194.59
C ILE A 659 -101.18 -50.17 -194.28
N VAL A 660 -101.85 -50.51 -193.17
CA VAL A 660 -102.28 -51.89 -192.87
C VAL A 660 -103.43 -52.32 -193.80
N CYS A 661 -104.42 -51.45 -194.06
CA CYS A 661 -105.47 -51.73 -195.04
C CYS A 661 -104.91 -51.88 -196.48
N LEU A 662 -103.83 -51.16 -196.82
CA LEU A 662 -103.16 -51.29 -198.11
C LEU A 662 -102.20 -52.49 -198.19
N ARG A 663 -101.78 -53.06 -197.04
CA ARG A 663 -100.95 -54.29 -196.98
C ARG A 663 -101.76 -55.59 -196.98
N GLU A 664 -103.03 -55.58 -196.55
CA GLU A 664 -103.91 -56.76 -196.65
C GLU A 664 -104.51 -56.94 -198.06
N ALA A 665 -104.64 -55.87 -198.86
CA ALA A 665 -105.02 -55.98 -200.27
C ALA A 665 -103.84 -56.36 -201.20
N ALA A 666 -102.60 -56.08 -200.78
CA ALA A 666 -101.39 -56.34 -201.57
C ALA A 666 -100.81 -57.77 -201.42
N HIS A 667 -101.40 -58.64 -200.59
CA HIS A 667 -101.01 -60.05 -200.46
C HIS A 667 -102.01 -61.05 -201.08
N ARG A 668 -102.88 -60.61 -201.99
CA ARG A 668 -103.63 -61.53 -202.88
C ARG A 668 -103.32 -61.45 -204.39
N SER A 669 -102.49 -60.52 -204.90
CA SER A 669 -102.02 -60.57 -206.31
C SER A 669 -100.98 -59.48 -206.66
N ALA A 670 -99.73 -59.67 -207.09
CA ALA A 670 -98.83 -60.82 -207.22
C ALA A 670 -99.50 -62.11 -207.75
N ASP A 671 -100.24 -62.09 -208.86
CA ASP A 671 -99.73 -61.80 -210.20
C ASP A 671 -99.09 -60.42 -210.48
N THR A 672 -97.88 -60.54 -211.03
CA THR A 672 -97.15 -59.62 -211.94
C THR A 672 -96.47 -58.36 -211.39
N ALA A 673 -95.14 -58.34 -211.64
CA ALA A 673 -94.32 -57.21 -212.10
C ALA A 673 -93.96 -56.13 -211.04
N VAL A 674 -92.82 -55.41 -211.02
CA VAL A 674 -91.62 -55.24 -211.85
C VAL A 674 -90.77 -54.17 -211.12
N VAL A 675 -89.46 -54.42 -210.91
CA VAL A 675 -88.31 -53.54 -211.25
C VAL A 675 -88.09 -52.15 -210.58
N ARG A 676 -86.84 -52.00 -210.08
CA ARG A 676 -85.91 -50.83 -209.99
C ARG A 676 -86.18 -49.59 -209.11
N ASP A 677 -85.05 -49.14 -208.53
CA ASP A 677 -84.49 -47.77 -208.42
C ASP A 677 -85.34 -46.70 -207.70
N THR A 678 -84.86 -45.75 -206.90
CA THR A 678 -83.52 -45.16 -206.67
C THR A 678 -83.66 -44.12 -205.54
N VAL A 679 -82.54 -43.81 -204.87
CA VAL A 679 -82.04 -42.45 -204.54
C VAL A 679 -82.58 -41.64 -203.33
N LEU A 680 -81.57 -41.19 -202.56
CA LEU A 680 -81.31 -39.87 -201.94
C LEU A 680 -81.48 -39.68 -200.42
N ASN A 681 -80.37 -39.18 -199.85
CA ASN A 681 -80.23 -38.23 -198.73
C ASN A 681 -80.60 -38.72 -197.32
N ALA A 682 -79.86 -38.42 -196.25
CA ALA A 682 -78.58 -37.77 -195.97
C ALA A 682 -78.20 -38.21 -194.51
N PRO A 683 -77.10 -37.73 -193.91
CA PRO A 683 -76.23 -38.45 -192.97
C PRO A 683 -76.83 -38.95 -191.65
#